data_AF-A0A182TZF7-F1
#
_entry.id   AF-A0A182TZF7-F1
#
_cell.length_a   1.000
_cell.length_b   1.000
_cell.length_c   1.000
_cell.angle_alpha   90.00
_cell.angle_beta   90.00
_cell.angle_gamma   90.00
#
_symmetry.space_group_name_H-M   'P 1'
#
loop_
_entity.id
_entity.type
_entity.pdbx_description
1 polymer ?
#
loop_
_entity_poly.entity_id
_entity_poly.type
_entity_poly.pdbx_seq_one_letter_code
_entity_poly.pdbx_strand_id
1 'polypeptide(L)'
;MIMDNSKTTSKTTLLKLMLLRAWKERWTDCQWGINVKTILTRGVSGDVYNLADAIIQQAVVGSGANMLFLSYLKHSLCAHLISHAAVLNRIAKYDQFDKHHCLIALLDFLKSIIDGVTCRGKQEEAILTKATVSLVHWLLQIYECVLQSYAEDSTLQPEEEEVVQRVAVVLERIVENPFLLGVLSIGKCDDPELFIALQKRFNGISNLTLTTGYVANVGGGNANSLTVTDCMRKLVLLEVDALEMRPFDGGKVEPITYSLQPLIAIEVLLNPMCDTHQYVAQLINLKRLKGFTYARLYCELMRGCLIALNNVEGTAKESLLCAFAFIKVPHILHQLHAKTNGAEQQDEATGATYSVEVLEAFDLLLQDTPVLDYMDMKCACNVVECLLKEMVKLQLLTDTHVKQLVALREPVTAGLHKLDANSAPLTMMLKFVFRVESPLAGILKALSTDCSKVQDALLAMLCQVLTGNSLDLVLSVASVEGKFKAFISGLLKCNDYAKQATTAEIGKAPTTRSALFDVSFMILASIAQSYGSDVILAEGGNSFFEKWVRDYMVERKKTKSPMTMVKQADPMVLEELIMAMNNSEGMYVGLKASSLRWEDICYTIPALVHQVLMAWESESIAPLEIKKMLDGLKAYFSTFAVCAASWLCAYMQMVRQDEQLKPMNMVQQLCSALAGPLADEWQQQDYCKERFGLMGQIVRRMQQEFLRTPQVNPKLRALFPSQQQQHVVSHLPLEEQFEEAWKAIAERGWLPIETTFLLDTLLQSCGPAWLVEKLIGKLFVCKYVRDLNKTMDIIFAIMHLDIERCTIALLSQLVPMMLLSKAQTPEIVDPQSRVLAKLCVYCIIVTMETSLTATKKRTRGTASSELEDLDALCTSAKLRKIELEGMGVGCTESATGGATGTEFSLDSALEPTASAWTTEAASNASLKEPLQSCLQTLFRTFAQHIATDELSPKVYFVFQFLSLLVESGRERIMCVLKLLPNGLVQSLLKINATDEMTVGLIL
;
A
#
# COMPACT_ATOMS: atom_id res chain seq x y z
N MET A 1 -62.05 56.29 -13.44
CA MET A 1 -61.24 57.53 -13.48
C MET A 1 -60.79 57.79 -12.04
N ILE A 2 -59.48 57.63 -11.82
CA ILE A 2 -58.62 58.11 -10.72
C ILE A 2 -59.11 57.91 -9.27
N MET A 3 -58.48 56.96 -8.57
CA MET A 3 -57.64 57.33 -7.43
C MET A 3 -56.57 56.26 -7.17
N ASP A 4 -55.33 56.75 -7.17
CA ASP A 4 -54.08 56.07 -6.90
C ASP A 4 -54.03 55.41 -5.52
N ASN A 5 -53.42 54.23 -5.46
CA ASN A 5 -52.58 53.86 -4.33
C ASN A 5 -51.52 52.85 -4.77
N SER A 6 -50.43 53.37 -5.31
CA SER A 6 -49.16 52.68 -5.51
C SER A 6 -48.52 52.36 -4.15
N LYS A 7 -48.90 51.24 -3.53
CA LYS A 7 -48.02 50.52 -2.61
C LYS A 7 -47.50 49.32 -3.38
N THR A 8 -46.20 49.28 -3.64
CA THR A 8 -45.48 48.08 -4.12
C THR A 8 -45.84 46.92 -3.21
N THR A 9 -46.82 46.14 -3.62
CA THR A 9 -47.37 45.06 -2.83
C THR A 9 -46.31 43.96 -2.82
N SER A 10 -45.83 43.55 -1.64
CA SER A 10 -44.79 42.53 -1.55
C SER A 10 -45.23 41.29 -2.32
N LYS A 11 -44.31 40.59 -3.01
CA LYS A 11 -44.65 39.38 -3.77
C LYS A 11 -45.35 38.32 -2.90
N THR A 12 -45.00 38.25 -1.62
CA THR A 12 -45.70 37.44 -0.61
C THR A 12 -47.17 37.84 -0.44
N THR A 13 -47.48 39.13 -0.45
CA THR A 13 -48.88 39.62 -0.43
C THR A 13 -49.63 39.22 -1.70
N LEU A 14 -48.99 39.32 -2.87
CA LEU A 14 -49.55 38.87 -4.15
C LEU A 14 -49.85 37.36 -4.15
N LEU A 15 -48.95 36.54 -3.62
CA LEU A 15 -49.16 35.09 -3.47
C LEU A 15 -50.35 34.80 -2.54
N LYS A 16 -50.49 35.51 -1.41
CA LYS A 16 -51.64 35.36 -0.50
C LYS A 16 -52.96 35.74 -1.17
N LEU A 17 -52.99 36.85 -1.93
CA LEU A 17 -54.18 37.27 -2.68
C LEU A 17 -54.54 36.27 -3.78
N MET A 18 -53.54 35.74 -4.48
CA MET A 18 -53.75 34.69 -5.48
C MET A 18 -54.26 33.39 -4.85
N LEU A 19 -53.77 33.02 -3.67
CA LEU A 19 -54.26 31.85 -2.93
C LEU A 19 -55.76 31.96 -2.65
N LEU A 20 -56.20 33.12 -2.16
CA LEU A 20 -57.61 33.40 -1.88
C LEU A 20 -58.45 33.41 -3.15
N ARG A 21 -57.91 33.93 -4.26
CA ARG A 21 -58.57 33.89 -5.57
C ARG A 21 -58.71 32.47 -6.07
N ALA A 22 -57.64 31.69 -6.06
CA ALA A 22 -57.61 30.29 -6.49
C ALA A 22 -58.63 29.46 -5.70
N TRP A 23 -58.74 29.70 -4.40
CA TRP A 23 -59.72 29.04 -3.55
C TRP A 23 -61.17 29.46 -3.88
N LYS A 24 -61.45 30.76 -4.01
CA LYS A 24 -62.78 31.27 -4.36
C LYS A 24 -63.25 30.75 -5.73
N GLU A 25 -62.34 30.68 -6.69
CA GLU A 25 -62.61 30.24 -8.06
C GLU A 25 -62.46 28.70 -8.23
N ARG A 26 -62.10 27.97 -7.16
CA ARG A 26 -61.84 26.52 -7.15
C ARG A 26 -60.93 26.05 -8.30
N TRP A 27 -59.77 26.68 -8.43
CA TRP A 27 -58.80 26.33 -9.46
C TRP A 27 -58.36 24.88 -9.36
N THR A 28 -58.09 24.25 -10.51
CA THR A 28 -57.42 22.96 -10.56
C THR A 28 -55.93 23.09 -10.22
N ASP A 29 -55.28 21.99 -9.88
CA ASP A 29 -53.84 21.96 -9.59
C ASP A 29 -53.02 22.54 -10.76
N CYS A 30 -53.39 22.23 -12.00
CA CYS A 30 -52.74 22.78 -13.20
C CYS A 30 -52.94 24.30 -13.34
N GLN A 31 -54.16 24.80 -13.08
CA GLN A 31 -54.45 26.24 -13.10
C GLN A 31 -53.66 26.97 -12.03
N TRP A 32 -53.56 26.39 -10.82
CA TRP A 32 -52.67 26.89 -9.77
C TRP A 32 -51.22 26.95 -10.25
N GLY A 33 -50.68 25.85 -10.78
CA GLY A 33 -49.29 25.75 -11.25
C GLY A 33 -48.92 26.73 -12.36
N ILE A 34 -49.86 27.07 -13.25
CA ILE A 34 -49.65 28.07 -14.31
C ILE A 34 -49.62 29.49 -13.71
N ASN A 35 -50.61 29.82 -12.88
CA ASN A 35 -50.77 31.18 -12.36
C ASN A 35 -49.70 31.52 -11.32
N VAL A 36 -49.30 30.58 -10.45
CA VAL A 36 -48.24 30.81 -9.45
C VAL A 36 -46.90 31.15 -10.09
N LYS A 37 -46.58 30.56 -11.25
CA LYS A 37 -45.36 30.86 -12.02
C LYS A 37 -45.34 32.28 -12.60
N THR A 38 -46.48 32.95 -12.70
CA THR A 38 -46.52 34.36 -13.16
C THR A 38 -46.05 35.34 -12.08
N ILE A 39 -46.15 34.95 -10.80
CA ILE A 39 -45.75 35.76 -9.65
C ILE A 39 -44.30 35.42 -9.24
N LEU A 40 -43.90 34.15 -9.38
CA LEU A 40 -42.54 33.70 -9.13
C LEU A 40 -41.58 34.17 -10.24
N THR A 41 -40.45 34.75 -9.86
CA THR A 41 -39.41 35.14 -10.83
C THR A 41 -38.74 33.91 -11.43
N ARG A 42 -38.41 33.97 -12.73
CA ARG A 42 -37.76 32.86 -13.44
C ARG A 42 -36.47 32.47 -12.73
N GLY A 43 -36.36 31.20 -12.33
CA GLY A 43 -35.20 30.66 -11.60
C GLY A 43 -35.23 30.85 -10.08
N VAL A 44 -36.24 31.52 -9.52
CA VAL A 44 -36.41 31.71 -8.06
C VAL A 44 -37.53 30.80 -7.57
N SER A 45 -37.26 30.04 -6.50
CA SER A 45 -38.26 29.14 -5.90
C SER A 45 -39.24 29.91 -5.02
N GLY A 46 -40.41 29.32 -4.80
CA GLY A 46 -41.46 29.83 -3.92
C GLY A 46 -41.05 29.85 -2.44
N ASP A 47 -39.98 29.17 -2.08
CA ASP A 47 -39.46 29.14 -0.70
C ASP A 47 -38.97 30.52 -0.25
N VAL A 48 -38.33 31.30 -1.14
CA VAL A 48 -37.92 32.69 -0.88
C VAL A 48 -39.09 33.57 -0.42
N TYR A 49 -40.30 33.23 -0.86
CA TYR A 49 -41.50 33.99 -0.56
C TYR A 49 -42.39 33.33 0.50
N ASN A 50 -41.89 32.30 1.19
CA ASN A 50 -42.62 31.52 2.20
C ASN A 50 -43.94 30.94 1.64
N LEU A 51 -43.93 30.45 0.40
CA LEU A 51 -45.15 29.94 -0.26
C LEU A 51 -45.73 28.73 0.49
N ALA A 52 -44.89 27.80 0.94
CA ALA A 52 -45.34 26.66 1.77
C ALA A 52 -46.06 27.12 3.05
N ASP A 53 -45.52 28.15 3.72
CA ASP A 53 -46.13 28.75 4.91
C ASP A 53 -47.50 29.37 4.59
N ALA A 54 -47.58 30.16 3.53
CA ALA A 54 -48.84 30.79 3.11
C ALA A 54 -49.93 29.77 2.77
N ILE A 55 -49.58 28.65 2.11
CA ILE A 55 -50.53 27.59 1.76
C ILE A 55 -50.99 26.84 3.02
N ILE A 56 -50.05 26.38 3.86
CA ILE A 56 -50.37 25.59 5.06
C ILE A 56 -51.18 26.42 6.07
N GLN A 57 -50.84 27.69 6.28
CA GLN A 57 -51.60 28.59 7.15
C GLN A 57 -53.07 28.69 6.72
N GLN A 58 -53.35 28.75 5.42
CA GLN A 58 -54.72 28.82 4.91
C GLN A 58 -55.41 27.45 4.90
N ALA A 59 -54.65 26.36 4.80
CA ALA A 59 -55.17 25.01 4.87
C ALA A 59 -55.78 24.68 6.24
N VAL A 60 -55.20 25.18 7.34
CA VAL A 60 -55.55 24.76 8.72
C VAL A 60 -56.39 25.77 9.53
N VAL A 61 -56.98 26.78 8.88
CA VAL A 61 -57.80 27.80 9.57
C VAL A 61 -59.08 27.21 10.18
N GLY A 62 -59.71 26.23 9.52
CA GLY A 62 -61.00 25.66 9.91
C GLY A 62 -60.92 24.60 11.02
N SER A 63 -62.06 23.95 11.29
CA SER A 63 -62.16 22.76 12.15
C SER A 63 -61.59 21.50 11.50
N GLY A 64 -61.50 21.48 10.16
CA GLY A 64 -60.78 20.49 9.37
C GLY A 64 -59.91 21.18 8.33
N ALA A 65 -58.88 20.47 7.86
CA ALA A 65 -57.97 21.01 6.87
C ALA A 65 -58.64 21.12 5.49
N ASN A 66 -58.35 22.21 4.78
CA ASN A 66 -58.84 22.42 3.43
C ASN A 66 -57.99 21.64 2.42
N MET A 67 -58.56 20.55 1.92
CA MET A 67 -57.89 19.62 1.00
C MET A 67 -57.47 20.26 -0.34
N LEU A 68 -58.13 21.35 -0.77
CA LEU A 68 -57.77 22.06 -2.00
C LEU A 68 -56.44 22.81 -1.83
N PHE A 69 -56.19 23.40 -0.66
CA PHE A 69 -54.89 24.02 -0.39
C PHE A 69 -53.78 22.97 -0.26
N LEU A 70 -54.08 21.81 0.35
CA LEU A 70 -53.13 20.70 0.39
C LEU A 70 -52.84 20.11 -1.00
N SER A 71 -53.81 20.09 -1.92
CA SER A 71 -53.57 19.70 -3.32
C SER A 71 -52.65 20.69 -4.05
N TYR A 72 -52.84 22.00 -3.84
CA TYR A 72 -51.93 23.03 -4.36
C TYR A 72 -50.52 22.90 -3.79
N LEU A 73 -50.40 22.57 -2.50
CA LEU A 73 -49.11 22.32 -1.87
C LEU A 73 -48.41 21.11 -2.50
N LYS A 74 -49.14 19.99 -2.67
CA LYS A 74 -48.62 18.77 -3.32
C LYS A 74 -48.18 19.05 -4.74
N HIS A 75 -49.01 19.73 -5.52
CA HIS A 75 -48.68 20.10 -6.90
C HIS A 75 -47.45 21.00 -6.95
N SER A 76 -47.31 21.95 -6.02
CA SER A 76 -46.16 22.84 -5.94
C SER A 76 -44.87 22.10 -5.64
N LEU A 77 -44.91 21.07 -4.78
CA LEU A 77 -43.77 20.15 -4.56
C LEU A 77 -43.42 19.37 -5.82
N CYS A 78 -44.40 18.70 -6.44
CA CYS A 78 -44.18 17.90 -7.66
C CYS A 78 -43.68 18.74 -8.83
N ALA A 79 -44.08 20.01 -8.92
CA ALA A 79 -43.63 20.96 -9.93
C ALA A 79 -42.32 21.68 -9.58
N HIS A 80 -41.67 21.30 -8.46
CA HIS A 80 -40.41 21.89 -7.95
C HIS A 80 -40.48 23.41 -7.71
N LEU A 81 -41.67 23.91 -7.39
CA LEU A 81 -41.91 25.31 -7.06
C LEU A 81 -41.57 25.63 -5.61
N ILE A 82 -41.58 24.63 -4.72
CA ILE A 82 -41.20 24.71 -3.31
C ILE A 82 -40.38 23.47 -2.95
N SER A 83 -39.53 23.55 -1.93
CA SER A 83 -38.75 22.42 -1.44
C SER A 83 -39.48 21.59 -0.40
N HIS A 84 -39.08 20.32 -0.27
CA HIS A 84 -39.51 19.47 0.84
C HIS A 84 -39.10 20.07 2.18
N ALA A 85 -37.90 20.64 2.29
CA ALA A 85 -37.38 21.26 3.51
C ALA A 85 -38.30 22.36 4.05
N ALA A 86 -38.77 23.27 3.18
CA ALA A 86 -39.69 24.34 3.57
C ALA A 86 -41.05 23.81 4.06
N VAL A 87 -41.56 22.75 3.44
CA VAL A 87 -42.84 22.12 3.81
C VAL A 87 -42.73 21.39 5.14
N LEU A 88 -41.72 20.53 5.32
CA LEU A 88 -41.50 19.78 6.57
C LEU A 88 -41.31 20.74 7.76
N ASN A 89 -40.48 21.77 7.59
CA ASN A 89 -40.23 22.79 8.61
C ASN A 89 -41.50 23.57 8.98
N ARG A 90 -42.41 23.81 8.02
CA ARG A 90 -43.66 24.50 8.33
C ARG A 90 -44.65 23.59 9.06
N ILE A 91 -44.81 22.34 8.62
CA ILE A 91 -45.70 21.38 9.29
C ILE A 91 -45.25 21.18 10.74
N ALA A 92 -43.94 21.06 10.99
CA ALA A 92 -43.37 20.93 12.33
C ALA A 92 -43.67 22.08 13.30
N LYS A 93 -44.18 23.23 12.80
CA LYS A 93 -44.55 24.40 13.61
C LYS A 93 -46.05 24.46 13.97
N TYR A 94 -46.84 23.46 13.58
CA TYR A 94 -48.26 23.41 13.91
C TYR A 94 -48.45 22.94 15.36
N ASP A 95 -49.19 23.69 16.18
CA ASP A 95 -49.30 23.49 17.64
C ASP A 95 -50.75 23.25 18.14
N GLN A 96 -51.75 23.34 17.26
CA GLN A 96 -53.17 23.15 17.59
C GLN A 96 -53.54 21.66 17.59
N PHE A 97 -53.06 20.91 18.59
CA PHE A 97 -53.25 19.46 18.69
C PHE A 97 -54.68 19.03 19.01
N ASP A 98 -55.50 19.94 19.53
CA ASP A 98 -56.94 19.77 19.78
C ASP A 98 -57.75 19.57 18.48
N LYS A 99 -57.22 20.01 17.34
CA LYS A 99 -57.87 19.88 16.02
C LYS A 99 -57.47 18.58 15.32
N HIS A 100 -57.98 17.45 15.80
CA HIS A 100 -57.69 16.10 15.30
C HIS A 100 -57.83 15.96 13.77
N HIS A 101 -58.89 16.49 13.16
CA HIS A 101 -59.09 16.43 11.70
C HIS A 101 -58.02 17.20 10.90
N CYS A 102 -57.45 18.26 11.46
CA CYS A 102 -56.33 18.97 10.84
C CYS A 102 -55.04 18.14 10.95
N LEU A 103 -54.79 17.52 12.10
CA LEU A 103 -53.65 16.61 12.30
C LEU A 103 -53.68 15.43 11.34
N ILE A 104 -54.82 14.74 11.24
CA ILE A 104 -54.99 13.59 10.34
C ILE A 104 -54.68 14.00 8.90
N ALA A 105 -55.21 15.12 8.42
CA ALA A 105 -54.95 15.60 7.06
C ALA A 105 -53.48 15.99 6.81
N LEU A 106 -52.79 16.57 7.81
CA LEU A 106 -51.36 16.90 7.71
C LEU A 106 -50.49 15.63 7.72
N LEU A 107 -50.80 14.65 8.56
CA LEU A 107 -50.10 13.37 8.61
C LEU A 107 -50.30 12.57 7.33
N ASP A 108 -51.49 12.61 6.74
CA ASP A 108 -51.78 12.00 5.43
C ASP A 108 -51.05 12.66 4.29
N PHE A 109 -50.97 13.99 4.34
CA PHE A 109 -50.16 14.74 3.42
C PHE A 109 -48.68 14.34 3.52
N LEU A 110 -48.12 14.28 4.74
CA LEU A 110 -46.74 13.84 5.01
C LEU A 110 -46.49 12.43 4.49
N LYS A 111 -47.36 11.47 4.81
CA LYS A 111 -47.30 10.09 4.30
C LYS A 111 -47.21 10.05 2.77
N SER A 112 -47.86 10.98 2.08
CA SER A 112 -47.87 11.03 0.62
C SER A 112 -46.62 11.65 -0.03
N ILE A 113 -45.74 12.29 0.76
CA ILE A 113 -44.55 12.99 0.25
C ILE A 113 -43.23 12.52 0.86
N ILE A 114 -43.25 11.81 1.99
CA ILE A 114 -42.06 11.49 2.79
C ILE A 114 -41.05 10.62 2.02
N ASP A 115 -41.54 9.65 1.23
CA ASP A 115 -40.70 8.77 0.40
C ASP A 115 -39.97 9.53 -0.73
N GLY A 116 -40.49 10.69 -1.12
CA GLY A 116 -39.90 11.53 -2.18
C GLY A 116 -38.91 12.58 -1.69
N VAL A 117 -38.67 12.67 -0.37
CA VAL A 117 -37.77 13.66 0.22
C VAL A 117 -36.33 13.36 -0.20
N THR A 118 -35.73 14.30 -0.93
CA THR A 118 -34.37 14.20 -1.48
C THR A 118 -33.67 15.56 -1.36
N CYS A 119 -32.34 15.59 -1.45
CA CYS A 119 -31.56 16.83 -1.53
C CYS A 119 -31.11 17.06 -2.99
N ARG A 120 -31.65 18.10 -3.62
CA ARG A 120 -31.41 18.48 -5.02
C ARG A 120 -30.52 19.71 -5.15
N GLY A 121 -29.83 20.12 -4.09
CA GLY A 121 -28.73 21.07 -4.10
C GLY A 121 -29.13 22.52 -4.40
N LYS A 122 -30.38 22.91 -4.12
CA LYS A 122 -30.76 24.34 -4.06
C LYS A 122 -30.35 24.89 -2.69
N GLN A 123 -29.94 26.16 -2.60
CA GLN A 123 -29.58 26.79 -1.32
C GLN A 123 -30.70 26.69 -0.26
N GLU A 124 -31.95 26.67 -0.69
CA GLU A 124 -33.14 26.57 0.18
C GLU A 124 -33.27 25.19 0.86
N GLU A 125 -32.64 24.15 0.32
CA GLU A 125 -32.65 22.80 0.89
C GLU A 125 -31.57 22.62 1.97
N ALA A 126 -30.73 23.63 2.22
CA ALA A 126 -29.75 23.61 3.30
C ALA A 126 -30.40 23.45 4.69
N ILE A 127 -31.68 23.81 4.84
CA ILE A 127 -32.43 23.65 6.08
C ILE A 127 -33.05 22.25 6.24
N LEU A 128 -32.84 21.33 5.30
CA LEU A 128 -33.46 19.99 5.31
C LEU A 128 -33.09 19.20 6.56
N THR A 129 -31.83 19.26 7.02
CA THR A 129 -31.35 18.64 8.27
C THR A 129 -32.20 19.08 9.45
N LYS A 130 -32.28 20.40 9.68
CA LYS A 130 -33.08 21.02 10.73
C LYS A 130 -34.57 20.73 10.59
N ALA A 131 -35.10 20.76 9.36
CA ALA A 131 -36.50 20.50 9.07
C ALA A 131 -36.89 19.05 9.43
N THR A 132 -36.03 18.08 9.12
CA THR A 132 -36.22 16.66 9.45
C THR A 132 -36.17 16.43 10.96
N VAL A 133 -35.19 17.00 11.68
CA VAL A 133 -35.14 16.91 13.15
C VAL A 133 -36.40 17.53 13.79
N SER A 134 -36.81 18.70 13.29
CA SER A 134 -38.01 19.40 13.77
C SER A 134 -39.29 18.60 13.52
N LEU A 135 -39.39 17.94 12.36
CA LEU A 135 -40.52 17.07 12.02
C LEU A 135 -40.60 15.88 12.97
N VAL A 136 -39.48 15.19 13.22
CA VAL A 136 -39.46 14.05 14.14
C VAL A 136 -39.84 14.50 15.55
N HIS A 137 -39.31 15.64 16.02
CA HIS A 137 -39.70 16.23 17.30
C HIS A 137 -41.20 16.53 17.37
N TRP A 138 -41.79 17.06 16.29
CA TRP A 138 -43.22 17.34 16.20
C TRP A 138 -44.08 16.07 16.25
N LEU A 139 -43.67 15.00 15.55
CA LEU A 139 -44.35 13.70 15.61
C LEU A 139 -44.34 13.09 17.02
N LEU A 140 -43.22 13.19 17.73
CA LEU A 140 -43.13 12.77 19.13
C LEU A 140 -44.03 13.62 20.04
N GLN A 141 -44.13 14.92 19.78
CA GLN A 141 -44.99 15.82 20.54
C GLN A 141 -46.48 15.49 20.40
N ILE A 142 -46.94 15.12 19.20
CA ILE A 142 -48.33 14.65 19.00
C ILE A 142 -48.59 13.38 19.82
N TYR A 143 -47.68 12.41 19.72
CA TYR A 143 -47.83 11.13 20.42
C TYR A 143 -47.82 11.31 21.94
N GLU A 144 -46.94 12.15 22.47
CA GLU A 144 -46.89 12.48 23.89
C GLU A 144 -48.19 13.11 24.37
N CYS A 145 -48.79 14.03 23.59
CA CYS A 145 -50.05 14.68 23.93
C CYS A 145 -51.20 13.67 24.04
N VAL A 146 -51.29 12.74 23.08
CA VAL A 146 -52.32 11.68 23.12
C VAL A 146 -52.07 10.71 24.28
N LEU A 147 -50.80 10.41 24.57
CA LEU A 147 -50.45 9.53 25.68
C LEU A 147 -50.73 10.16 27.05
N GLN A 148 -50.60 11.49 27.18
CA GLN A 148 -51.02 12.24 28.36
C GLN A 148 -52.55 12.20 28.54
N SER A 149 -53.31 12.40 27.46
CA SER A 149 -54.77 12.24 27.45
C SER A 149 -55.19 10.83 27.93
N TYR A 150 -54.52 9.80 27.40
CA TYR A 150 -54.74 8.42 27.84
C TYR A 150 -54.36 8.17 29.31
N ALA A 151 -53.31 8.81 29.82
CA ALA A 151 -52.90 8.68 31.21
C ALA A 151 -53.94 9.24 32.19
N GLU A 152 -54.71 10.26 31.76
CA GLU A 152 -55.78 10.87 32.54
C GLU A 152 -57.08 10.07 32.45
N ASP A 153 -57.50 9.70 31.23
CA ASP A 153 -58.83 9.14 30.97
C ASP A 153 -58.87 7.60 30.82
N SER A 154 -57.70 6.94 30.77
CA SER A 154 -57.52 5.49 30.55
C SER A 154 -58.23 4.91 29.31
N THR A 155 -58.68 5.78 28.38
CA THR A 155 -59.35 5.44 27.13
C THR A 155 -59.00 6.51 26.08
N LEU A 156 -58.94 6.13 24.79
CA LEU A 156 -58.72 7.05 23.68
C LEU A 156 -60.04 7.33 22.96
N GLN A 157 -60.23 8.57 22.52
CA GLN A 157 -61.26 8.90 21.54
C GLN A 157 -60.91 8.30 20.17
N PRO A 158 -61.91 7.97 19.32
CA PRO A 158 -61.66 7.38 18.01
C PRO A 158 -60.80 8.28 17.12
N GLU A 159 -60.92 9.60 17.24
CA GLU A 159 -60.08 10.56 16.53
C GLU A 159 -58.62 10.56 17.03
N GLU A 160 -58.40 10.36 18.34
CA GLU A 160 -57.05 10.25 18.93
C GLU A 160 -56.36 8.95 18.50
N GLU A 161 -57.10 7.83 18.46
CA GLU A 161 -56.61 6.55 17.95
C GLU A 161 -56.21 6.65 16.46
N GLU A 162 -57.01 7.35 15.64
CA GLU A 162 -56.65 7.58 14.24
C GLU A 162 -55.39 8.46 14.11
N VAL A 163 -55.25 9.52 14.92
CA VAL A 163 -54.04 10.36 14.93
C VAL A 163 -52.80 9.53 15.28
N VAL A 164 -52.86 8.70 16.32
CA VAL A 164 -51.77 7.82 16.73
C VAL A 164 -51.38 6.87 15.60
N GLN A 165 -52.37 6.27 14.92
CA GLN A 165 -52.10 5.36 13.81
C GLN A 165 -51.42 6.08 12.62
N ARG A 166 -51.79 7.33 12.31
CA ARG A 166 -51.12 8.10 11.25
C ARG A 166 -49.70 8.53 11.65
N VAL A 167 -49.47 8.89 12.92
CA VAL A 167 -48.12 9.17 13.44
C VAL A 167 -47.23 7.93 13.31
N ALA A 168 -47.75 6.75 13.70
CA ALA A 168 -47.05 5.47 13.58
C ALA A 168 -46.55 5.21 12.15
N VAL A 169 -47.44 5.38 11.16
CA VAL A 169 -47.12 5.17 9.73
C VAL A 169 -46.08 6.16 9.22
N VAL A 170 -46.14 7.43 9.62
CA VAL A 170 -45.13 8.42 9.18
C VAL A 170 -43.77 8.13 9.81
N LEU A 171 -43.73 7.76 11.11
CA LEU A 171 -42.48 7.38 11.78
C LEU A 171 -41.86 6.12 11.15
N GLU A 172 -42.67 5.11 10.83
CA GLU A 172 -42.23 3.92 10.10
C GLU A 172 -41.54 4.28 8.78
N ARG A 173 -42.19 5.12 7.95
CA ARG A 173 -41.63 5.56 6.67
C ARG A 173 -40.31 6.31 6.80
N ILE A 174 -40.14 7.11 7.85
CA ILE A 174 -38.87 7.80 8.12
C ILE A 174 -37.78 6.79 8.50
N VAL A 175 -38.10 5.79 9.32
CA VAL A 175 -37.16 4.74 9.76
C VAL A 175 -36.78 3.81 8.61
N GLU A 176 -37.71 3.50 7.70
CA GLU A 176 -37.45 2.66 6.53
C GLU A 176 -36.60 3.34 5.45
N ASN A 177 -36.47 4.67 5.50
CA ASN A 177 -35.75 5.45 4.51
C ASN A 177 -34.30 5.77 4.94
N PRO A 178 -33.27 5.15 4.34
CA PRO A 178 -31.88 5.38 4.73
C PRO A 178 -31.42 6.83 4.54
N PHE A 179 -31.89 7.51 3.49
CA PHE A 179 -31.55 8.91 3.24
C PHE A 179 -32.03 9.80 4.39
N LEU A 180 -33.27 9.61 4.86
CA LEU A 180 -33.81 10.38 5.98
C LEU A 180 -33.11 10.08 7.31
N LEU A 181 -32.72 8.82 7.55
CA LEU A 181 -31.88 8.47 8.71
C LEU A 181 -30.52 9.18 8.66
N GLY A 182 -29.87 9.22 7.49
CA GLY A 182 -28.62 9.96 7.30
C GLY A 182 -28.77 11.46 7.53
N VAL A 183 -29.82 12.07 6.97
CA VAL A 183 -30.13 13.50 7.18
C VAL A 183 -30.41 13.80 8.66
N LEU A 184 -31.09 12.90 9.38
CA LEU A 184 -31.34 13.04 10.81
C LEU A 184 -30.04 12.94 11.63
N SER A 185 -29.13 12.03 11.26
CA SER A 185 -27.80 11.92 11.87
C SER A 185 -26.95 13.17 11.66
N ILE A 186 -26.99 13.79 10.48
CA ILE A 186 -26.34 15.09 10.26
C ILE A 186 -27.00 16.16 11.12
N GLY A 187 -28.34 16.17 11.17
CA GLY A 187 -29.11 17.11 11.98
C GLY A 187 -28.76 17.09 13.47
N LYS A 188 -28.41 15.92 14.02
CA LYS A 188 -27.88 15.77 15.40
C LYS A 188 -26.63 16.62 15.63
N CYS A 189 -25.74 16.70 14.63
CA CYS A 189 -24.51 17.50 14.71
C CYS A 189 -24.74 18.97 14.39
N ASP A 190 -25.68 19.28 13.49
CA ASP A 190 -25.98 20.63 13.00
C ASP A 190 -26.80 21.47 14.01
N ASP A 191 -27.73 20.84 14.75
CA ASP A 191 -28.54 21.49 15.80
C ASP A 191 -28.62 20.60 17.07
N PRO A 192 -27.54 20.56 17.89
CA PRO A 192 -27.45 19.66 19.03
C PRO A 192 -28.49 19.98 20.12
N GLU A 193 -28.88 21.25 20.26
CA GLU A 193 -29.88 21.67 21.25
C GLU A 193 -31.26 21.07 20.95
N LEU A 194 -31.70 21.14 19.69
CA LEU A 194 -32.96 20.55 19.27
C LEU A 194 -32.94 19.02 19.40
N PHE A 195 -31.80 18.39 19.11
CA PHE A 195 -31.65 16.94 19.27
C PHE A 195 -31.66 16.50 20.75
N ILE A 196 -31.08 17.28 21.67
CA ILE A 196 -31.20 17.04 23.12
C ILE A 196 -32.66 17.17 23.57
N ALA A 197 -33.40 18.15 23.05
CA ALA A 197 -34.83 18.30 23.35
C ALA A 197 -35.64 17.08 22.86
N LEU A 198 -35.32 16.56 21.67
CA LEU A 198 -35.89 15.33 21.13
C LEU A 198 -35.63 14.12 22.05
N GLN A 199 -34.40 13.94 22.53
CA GLN A 199 -34.04 12.86 23.48
C GLN A 199 -34.81 12.97 24.80
N LYS A 200 -34.89 14.17 25.38
CA LYS A 200 -35.66 14.41 26.61
C LYS A 200 -37.12 14.03 26.44
N ARG A 201 -37.73 14.41 25.31
CA ARG A 201 -39.12 14.09 25.00
C ARG A 201 -39.35 12.59 24.86
N PHE A 202 -38.46 11.88 24.15
CA PHE A 202 -38.52 10.42 24.04
C PHE A 202 -38.44 9.71 25.39
N ASN A 203 -37.59 10.20 26.31
CA ASN A 203 -37.52 9.66 27.67
C ASN A 203 -38.84 9.91 28.45
N GLY A 204 -39.45 11.07 28.27
CA GLY A 204 -40.78 11.39 28.82
C GLY A 204 -41.87 10.43 28.32
N ILE A 205 -41.93 10.21 27.00
CA ILE A 205 -42.84 9.24 26.38
C ILE A 205 -42.59 7.82 26.91
N SER A 206 -41.33 7.41 27.03
CA SER A 206 -40.97 6.08 27.55
C SER A 206 -41.46 5.87 28.98
N ASN A 207 -41.31 6.89 29.84
CA ASN A 207 -41.84 6.85 31.21
C ASN A 207 -43.37 6.76 31.22
N LEU A 208 -44.05 7.57 30.39
CA LEU A 208 -45.51 7.54 30.25
C LEU A 208 -46.02 6.19 29.75
N THR A 209 -45.34 5.57 28.79
CA THR A 209 -45.66 4.23 28.28
C THR A 209 -45.50 3.17 29.37
N LEU A 210 -44.44 3.24 30.19
CA LEU A 210 -44.25 2.34 31.32
C LEU A 210 -45.35 2.50 32.38
N THR A 211 -45.81 3.73 32.64
CA THR A 211 -46.86 3.99 33.64
C THR A 211 -48.26 3.64 33.16
N THR A 212 -48.56 3.85 31.87
CA THR A 212 -49.91 3.64 31.31
C THR A 212 -50.12 2.25 30.71
N GLY A 213 -49.03 1.56 30.34
CA GLY A 213 -49.09 0.28 29.63
C GLY A 213 -49.54 0.38 28.16
N TYR A 214 -49.81 1.59 27.66
CA TYR A 214 -50.29 1.80 26.29
C TYR A 214 -49.13 1.79 25.29
N VAL A 215 -49.23 0.90 24.30
CA VAL A 215 -48.26 0.77 23.21
C VAL A 215 -49.01 0.65 21.89
N ALA A 216 -48.83 1.64 21.01
CA ALA A 216 -49.37 1.59 19.67
C ALA A 216 -48.51 0.71 18.75
N ASN A 217 -49.16 -0.15 17.95
CA ASN A 217 -48.51 -1.00 16.97
C ASN A 217 -48.37 -0.31 15.61
N VAL A 218 -47.30 -0.64 14.90
CA VAL A 218 -47.04 -0.17 13.54
C VAL A 218 -47.52 -1.25 12.56
N GLY A 219 -48.41 -0.88 11.63
CA GLY A 219 -48.91 -1.76 10.56
C GLY A 219 -50.07 -2.69 10.95
N GLY A 220 -50.93 -2.98 9.97
CA GLY A 220 -52.04 -3.93 10.12
C GLY A 220 -51.59 -5.36 9.87
N GLY A 221 -51.28 -6.13 10.92
CA GLY A 221 -51.43 -7.59 10.93
C GLY A 221 -50.28 -8.48 10.46
N ASN A 222 -49.01 -8.23 10.84
CA ASN A 222 -47.94 -9.22 10.66
C ASN A 222 -47.20 -9.55 11.97
N ALA A 223 -46.70 -10.80 12.06
CA ALA A 223 -46.32 -11.52 13.27
C ALA A 223 -45.13 -11.00 14.10
N ASN A 224 -44.48 -9.91 13.70
CA ASN A 224 -43.49 -9.17 14.49
C ASN A 224 -43.99 -7.74 14.66
N SER A 225 -44.73 -7.45 15.74
CA SER A 225 -45.31 -6.12 15.96
C SER A 225 -44.22 -5.10 16.32
N LEU A 226 -43.67 -4.41 15.32
CA LEU A 226 -42.91 -3.17 15.55
C LEU A 226 -43.82 -2.17 16.26
N THR A 227 -43.33 -1.57 17.35
CA THR A 227 -44.10 -0.58 18.10
C THR A 227 -43.69 0.84 17.71
N VAL A 228 -44.57 1.80 17.93
CA VAL A 228 -44.26 3.22 17.72
C VAL A 228 -43.03 3.63 18.53
N THR A 229 -42.90 3.11 19.76
CA THR A 229 -41.76 3.34 20.64
C THR A 229 -40.45 2.77 20.08
N ASP A 230 -40.49 1.64 19.36
CA ASP A 230 -39.31 1.08 18.69
C ASP A 230 -38.85 1.94 17.51
N CYS A 231 -39.79 2.48 16.72
CA CYS A 231 -39.48 3.44 15.67
C CYS A 231 -38.83 4.71 16.25
N MET A 232 -39.41 5.27 17.32
CA MET A 232 -38.84 6.44 18.00
C MET A 232 -37.45 6.15 18.56
N ARG A 233 -37.25 4.98 19.18
CA ARG A 233 -35.93 4.56 19.71
C ARG A 233 -34.86 4.60 18.63
N LYS A 234 -35.14 4.04 17.44
CA LYS A 234 -34.22 4.05 16.30
C LYS A 234 -33.85 5.47 15.85
N LEU A 235 -34.82 6.39 15.82
CA LEU A 235 -34.60 7.79 15.39
C LEU A 235 -33.83 8.63 16.41
N VAL A 236 -33.94 8.31 17.71
CA VAL A 236 -33.39 9.13 18.80
C VAL A 236 -32.03 8.64 19.27
N LEU A 237 -31.85 7.32 19.36
CA LEU A 237 -30.56 6.73 19.76
C LEU A 237 -29.60 6.66 18.58
N LEU A 238 -30.10 6.52 17.34
CA LEU A 238 -29.32 6.38 16.11
C LEU A 238 -28.13 5.44 16.33
N GLU A 239 -28.41 4.14 16.41
CA GLU A 239 -27.36 3.12 16.55
C GLU A 239 -26.34 3.25 15.41
N VAL A 240 -25.05 3.28 15.76
CA VAL A 240 -23.93 3.48 14.82
C VAL A 240 -23.98 2.44 13.69
N ASP A 241 -24.42 1.22 13.99
CA ASP A 241 -24.56 0.11 13.03
C ASP A 241 -25.56 0.39 11.89
N ALA A 242 -26.58 1.22 12.14
CA ALA A 242 -27.54 1.64 11.09
C ALA A 242 -26.96 2.71 10.15
N LEU A 243 -25.83 3.32 10.54
CA LEU A 243 -25.11 4.36 9.80
C LEU A 243 -23.86 3.83 9.10
N GLU A 244 -23.43 2.60 9.39
CA GLU A 244 -22.27 1.99 8.76
C GLU A 244 -22.50 1.75 7.26
N MET A 245 -21.44 1.97 6.47
CA MET A 245 -21.42 1.54 5.06
C MET A 245 -21.61 0.03 5.01
N ARG A 246 -22.70 -0.44 4.37
CA ARG A 246 -22.81 -1.87 4.05
C ARG A 246 -21.64 -2.24 3.14
N PRO A 247 -20.99 -3.40 3.36
CA PRO A 247 -19.88 -3.81 2.52
C PRO A 247 -20.35 -3.89 1.07
N PHE A 248 -19.68 -3.18 0.16
CA PHE A 248 -20.14 -3.08 -1.22
C PHE A 248 -20.22 -4.47 -1.87
N ASP A 249 -19.30 -5.39 -1.52
CA ASP A 249 -19.21 -6.80 -1.96
C ASP A 249 -20.06 -7.80 -1.15
N GLY A 250 -20.96 -7.33 -0.28
CA GLY A 250 -21.78 -8.20 0.56
C GLY A 250 -20.98 -9.00 1.61
N GLY A 251 -19.75 -8.56 1.91
CA GLY A 251 -18.90 -9.09 2.98
C GLY A 251 -18.34 -10.50 2.75
N LYS A 252 -18.46 -11.05 1.54
CA LYS A 252 -17.94 -12.39 1.24
C LYS A 252 -16.43 -12.34 1.06
N VAL A 253 -15.72 -13.00 1.98
CA VAL A 253 -14.27 -13.19 1.91
C VAL A 253 -13.97 -14.39 1.02
N GLU A 254 -12.97 -14.27 0.14
CA GLU A 254 -12.55 -15.38 -0.70
C GLU A 254 -11.98 -16.56 0.11
N PRO A 255 -12.09 -17.82 -0.38
CA PRO A 255 -11.62 -19.00 0.36
C PRO A 255 -10.08 -19.11 0.41
N ILE A 256 -9.36 -18.48 -0.51
CA ILE A 256 -7.89 -18.36 -0.56
C ILE A 256 -7.56 -16.99 -1.16
N THR A 257 -6.65 -16.24 -0.54
CA THR A 257 -6.20 -14.95 -1.07
C THR A 257 -5.15 -15.11 -2.16
N TYR A 258 -5.22 -14.29 -3.21
CA TYR A 258 -4.29 -14.35 -4.34
C TYR A 258 -3.23 -13.25 -4.32
N SER A 259 -3.29 -12.37 -3.32
CA SER A 259 -2.38 -11.21 -3.20
C SER A 259 -1.12 -11.53 -2.39
N LEU A 260 -1.22 -12.41 -1.40
CA LEU A 260 -0.19 -12.55 -0.38
C LEU A 260 1.08 -13.26 -0.87
N GLN A 261 0.95 -14.38 -1.59
CA GLN A 261 2.14 -15.03 -2.18
C GLN A 261 2.88 -14.10 -3.15
N PRO A 262 2.19 -13.40 -4.10
CA PRO A 262 2.86 -12.43 -4.95
C PRO A 262 3.50 -11.27 -4.19
N LEU A 263 2.85 -10.74 -3.15
CA LEU A 263 3.42 -9.70 -2.29
C LEU A 263 4.70 -10.18 -1.59
N ILE A 264 4.70 -11.39 -1.03
CA ILE A 264 5.89 -12.01 -0.43
C ILE A 264 6.99 -12.18 -1.48
N ALA A 265 6.65 -12.68 -2.66
CA ALA A 265 7.62 -12.84 -3.75
C ALA A 265 8.26 -11.51 -4.13
N ILE A 266 7.50 -10.42 -4.18
CA ILE A 266 8.04 -9.09 -4.52
C ILE A 266 8.85 -8.51 -3.35
N GLU A 267 8.27 -8.43 -2.15
CA GLU A 267 8.91 -7.77 -1.02
C GLU A 267 10.15 -8.51 -0.52
N VAL A 268 10.12 -9.85 -0.43
CA VAL A 268 11.29 -10.61 0.04
C VAL A 268 12.43 -10.58 -0.98
N LEU A 269 12.13 -10.60 -2.28
CA LEU A 269 13.17 -10.57 -3.30
C LEU A 269 13.76 -9.17 -3.50
N LEU A 270 12.92 -8.12 -3.44
CA LEU A 270 13.38 -6.76 -3.65
C LEU A 270 13.95 -6.15 -2.38
N ASN A 271 13.35 -6.43 -1.22
CA ASN A 271 13.65 -5.83 0.08
C ASN A 271 13.90 -6.89 1.17
N PRO A 272 14.87 -7.82 0.98
CA PRO A 272 15.15 -8.89 1.96
C PRO A 272 15.56 -8.37 3.34
N MET A 273 16.02 -7.11 3.40
CA MET A 273 16.49 -6.41 4.60
C MET A 273 15.43 -5.56 5.29
N CYS A 274 14.18 -5.67 4.86
CA CYS A 274 13.10 -4.86 5.38
C CYS A 274 12.87 -5.12 6.87
N ASP A 275 12.64 -4.04 7.62
CA ASP A 275 12.36 -4.11 9.05
C ASP A 275 11.03 -4.85 9.30
N THR A 276 10.95 -5.63 10.38
CA THR A 276 9.74 -6.39 10.73
C THR A 276 8.53 -5.47 10.85
N HIS A 277 8.68 -4.25 11.39
CA HIS A 277 7.59 -3.29 11.55
C HIS A 277 6.96 -2.88 10.20
N GLN A 278 7.74 -2.83 9.12
CA GLN A 278 7.22 -2.49 7.80
C GLN A 278 6.33 -3.61 7.24
N TYR A 279 6.73 -4.87 7.40
CA TYR A 279 5.87 -6.02 7.06
C TYR A 279 4.58 -6.02 7.88
N VAL A 280 4.68 -5.77 9.20
CA VAL A 280 3.54 -5.67 10.10
C VAL A 280 2.57 -4.57 9.64
N ALA A 281 3.06 -3.39 9.28
CA ALA A 281 2.23 -2.30 8.77
C ALA A 281 1.52 -2.69 7.46
N GLN A 282 2.24 -3.28 6.50
CA GLN A 282 1.67 -3.75 5.24
C GLN A 282 0.59 -4.83 5.45
N LEU A 283 0.81 -5.79 6.35
CA LEU A 283 -0.11 -6.87 6.64
C LEU A 283 -1.37 -6.39 7.37
N ILE A 284 -1.25 -5.44 8.29
CA ILE A 284 -2.42 -4.77 8.91
C ILE A 284 -3.27 -4.08 7.84
N ASN A 285 -2.61 -3.42 6.87
CA ASN A 285 -3.31 -2.78 5.77
C ASN A 285 -4.02 -3.79 4.88
N LEU A 286 -3.35 -4.88 4.51
CA LEU A 286 -3.95 -5.95 3.72
C LEU A 286 -5.15 -6.58 4.45
N LYS A 287 -4.99 -6.89 5.74
CA LYS A 287 -6.07 -7.40 6.61
C LYS A 287 -7.29 -6.49 6.60
N ARG A 288 -7.09 -5.17 6.68
CA ARG A 288 -8.18 -4.19 6.59
C ARG A 288 -8.80 -4.16 5.19
N LEU A 289 -7.99 -4.00 4.15
CA LEU A 289 -8.48 -3.90 2.77
C LEU A 289 -9.31 -5.13 2.37
N LYS A 290 -8.87 -6.31 2.80
CA LYS A 290 -9.51 -7.60 2.49
C LYS A 290 -10.55 -8.05 3.51
N GLY A 291 -10.72 -7.34 4.63
CA GLY A 291 -11.66 -7.70 5.69
C GLY A 291 -11.32 -9.02 6.41
N PHE A 292 -10.03 -9.40 6.49
CA PHE A 292 -9.62 -10.64 7.15
C PHE A 292 -9.71 -10.54 8.68
N THR A 293 -9.90 -11.69 9.34
CA THR A 293 -9.53 -11.88 10.76
C THR A 293 -8.00 -12.02 10.86
N TYR A 294 -7.43 -11.83 12.06
CA TYR A 294 -5.99 -12.04 12.26
C TYR A 294 -5.59 -13.50 12.06
N ALA A 295 -6.37 -14.46 12.59
CA ALA A 295 -6.15 -15.88 12.35
C ALA A 295 -6.10 -16.21 10.84
N ARG A 296 -7.02 -15.62 10.05
CA ARG A 296 -7.03 -15.78 8.61
C ARG A 296 -5.77 -15.19 7.95
N LEU A 297 -5.37 -13.98 8.33
CA LEU A 297 -4.15 -13.34 7.82
C LEU A 297 -2.90 -14.18 8.12
N TYR A 298 -2.78 -14.70 9.34
CA TYR A 298 -1.64 -15.49 9.78
C TYR A 298 -1.55 -16.81 9.00
N CYS A 299 -2.68 -17.51 8.84
CA CYS A 299 -2.78 -18.70 8.02
C CYS A 299 -2.35 -18.44 6.57
N GLU A 300 -2.83 -17.36 5.96
CA GLU A 300 -2.46 -17.00 4.60
C GLU A 300 -0.99 -16.61 4.46
N LEU A 301 -0.40 -15.95 5.48
CA LEU A 301 1.02 -15.59 5.47
C LEU A 301 1.89 -16.85 5.47
N MET A 302 1.56 -17.82 6.33
CA MET A 302 2.26 -19.10 6.37
C MET A 302 2.10 -19.87 5.06
N ARG A 303 0.86 -20.00 4.55
CA ARG A 303 0.55 -20.65 3.27
C ARG A 303 1.31 -19.99 2.11
N GLY A 304 1.24 -18.67 1.99
CA GLY A 304 1.90 -17.90 0.95
C GLY A 304 3.43 -18.08 0.97
N CYS A 305 4.03 -18.17 2.15
CA CYS A 305 5.45 -18.45 2.31
C CYS A 305 5.82 -19.87 1.89
N LEU A 306 5.00 -20.88 2.21
CA LEU A 306 5.23 -22.26 1.77
C LEU A 306 5.14 -22.39 0.24
N ILE A 307 4.16 -21.74 -0.39
CA ILE A 307 4.04 -21.69 -1.85
C ILE A 307 5.26 -20.97 -2.46
N ALA A 308 5.69 -19.84 -1.88
CA ALA A 308 6.89 -19.13 -2.34
C ALA A 308 8.18 -19.95 -2.19
N LEU A 309 8.32 -20.68 -1.09
CA LEU A 309 9.47 -21.58 -0.85
C LEU A 309 9.50 -22.74 -1.85
N ASN A 310 8.33 -23.26 -2.23
CA ASN A 310 8.28 -24.27 -3.29
C ASN A 310 8.78 -23.73 -4.64
N ASN A 311 8.44 -22.49 -4.93
CA ASN A 311 8.69 -21.81 -6.21
C ASN A 311 10.14 -21.32 -6.40
N VAL A 312 10.98 -21.30 -5.35
CA VAL A 312 12.42 -20.97 -5.45
C VAL A 312 13.32 -22.17 -5.71
N GLU A 313 12.78 -23.37 -5.88
CA GLU A 313 13.61 -24.57 -5.98
C GLU A 313 14.66 -24.48 -7.10
N GLY A 314 15.91 -24.83 -6.78
CA GLY A 314 17.05 -24.76 -7.69
C GLY A 314 17.55 -23.34 -7.97
N THR A 315 17.07 -22.32 -7.25
CA THR A 315 17.49 -20.92 -7.44
C THR A 315 18.40 -20.43 -6.31
N ALA A 316 19.17 -19.37 -6.56
CA ALA A 316 20.00 -18.72 -5.54
C ALA A 316 19.21 -18.00 -4.41
N LYS A 317 17.87 -18.10 -4.40
CA LYS A 317 16.99 -17.44 -3.43
C LYS A 317 16.33 -18.41 -2.45
N GLU A 318 16.60 -19.72 -2.56
CA GLU A 318 16.10 -20.75 -1.65
C GLU A 318 16.37 -20.45 -0.19
N SER A 319 17.64 -20.16 0.17
CA SER A 319 18.05 -19.91 1.55
C SER A 319 17.34 -18.70 2.15
N LEU A 320 17.10 -17.67 1.34
CA LEU A 320 16.44 -16.43 1.77
C LEU A 320 14.96 -16.67 2.06
N LEU A 321 14.24 -17.34 1.15
CA LEU A 321 12.81 -17.65 1.35
C LEU A 321 12.62 -18.65 2.49
N CYS A 322 13.55 -19.59 2.67
CA CYS A 322 13.52 -20.53 3.78
C CYS A 322 13.70 -19.81 5.12
N ALA A 323 14.70 -18.94 5.24
CA ALA A 323 14.91 -18.11 6.43
C ALA A 323 13.72 -17.17 6.67
N PHE A 324 13.12 -16.61 5.62
CA PHE A 324 11.93 -15.77 5.75
C PHE A 324 10.74 -16.56 6.31
N ALA A 325 10.43 -17.71 5.72
CA ALA A 325 9.30 -18.54 6.12
C ALA A 325 9.39 -19.05 7.56
N PHE A 326 10.59 -19.49 7.99
CA PHE A 326 10.74 -20.18 9.27
C PHE A 326 11.35 -19.31 10.39
N ILE A 327 11.99 -18.18 10.09
CA ILE A 327 12.49 -17.25 11.11
C ILE A 327 11.69 -15.95 11.08
N LYS A 328 11.58 -15.29 9.91
CA LYS A 328 10.94 -13.96 9.83
C LYS A 328 9.45 -13.99 10.13
N VAL A 329 8.70 -14.94 9.56
CA VAL A 329 7.25 -15.04 9.74
C VAL A 329 6.86 -15.18 11.22
N PRO A 330 7.46 -16.08 12.02
CA PRO A 330 7.21 -16.11 13.47
C PRO A 330 7.40 -14.75 14.16
N HIS A 331 8.47 -14.02 13.83
CA HIS A 331 8.71 -12.68 14.39
C HIS A 331 7.69 -11.63 13.91
N ILE A 332 7.24 -11.72 12.65
CA ILE A 332 6.15 -10.89 12.11
C ILE A 332 4.85 -11.17 12.88
N LEU A 333 4.50 -12.43 13.12
CA LEU A 333 3.30 -12.81 13.86
C LEU A 333 3.37 -12.32 15.31
N HIS A 334 4.52 -12.48 15.96
CA HIS A 334 4.74 -11.98 17.32
C HIS A 334 4.56 -10.46 17.41
N GLN A 335 5.15 -9.71 16.48
CA GLN A 335 5.00 -8.26 16.48
C GLN A 335 3.59 -7.81 16.07
N LEU A 336 2.90 -8.54 15.19
CA LEU A 336 1.47 -8.30 14.89
C LEU A 336 0.63 -8.47 16.15
N HIS A 337 0.72 -9.63 16.81
CA HIS A 337 0.00 -9.94 18.04
C HIS A 337 0.22 -8.88 19.12
N ALA A 338 1.48 -8.53 19.38
CA ALA A 338 1.84 -7.51 20.37
C ALA A 338 1.30 -6.11 20.01
N LYS A 339 1.32 -5.72 18.74
CA LYS A 339 0.86 -4.39 18.30
C LYS A 339 -0.66 -4.28 18.28
N THR A 340 -1.36 -5.39 18.12
CA THR A 340 -2.82 -5.41 17.98
C THR A 340 -3.54 -5.79 19.26
N ASN A 341 -2.81 -6.00 20.37
CA ASN A 341 -3.33 -6.55 21.62
C ASN A 341 -4.18 -7.80 21.35
N GLY A 342 -3.61 -8.78 20.63
CA GLY A 342 -4.32 -10.01 20.26
C GLY A 342 -4.84 -10.76 21.49
N ALA A 343 -5.86 -11.58 21.30
CA ALA A 343 -6.50 -12.32 22.38
C ALA A 343 -5.55 -13.36 22.98
N GLU A 344 -5.36 -13.30 24.30
CA GLU A 344 -4.54 -14.24 25.05
C GLU A 344 -5.39 -15.09 25.98
N GLN A 345 -5.02 -16.36 26.11
CA GLN A 345 -5.58 -17.29 27.09
C GLN A 345 -4.46 -17.99 27.87
N GLN A 346 -4.78 -18.49 29.05
CA GLN A 346 -3.86 -19.32 29.83
C GLN A 346 -4.12 -20.79 29.54
N ASP A 347 -3.06 -21.54 29.27
CA ASP A 347 -3.07 -22.99 29.19
C ASP A 347 -3.24 -23.55 30.62
N GLU A 348 -4.37 -24.21 30.89
CA GLU A 348 -4.69 -24.78 32.21
C GLU A 348 -3.66 -25.81 32.69
N ALA A 349 -2.97 -26.50 31.77
CA ALA A 349 -2.02 -27.55 32.11
C ALA A 349 -0.61 -27.01 32.43
N THR A 350 -0.20 -25.90 31.79
CA THR A 350 1.16 -25.34 31.92
C THR A 350 1.21 -24.00 32.64
N GLY A 351 0.07 -23.31 32.80
CA GLY A 351 -0.03 -21.95 33.34
C GLY A 351 0.54 -20.86 32.42
N ALA A 352 0.99 -21.22 31.22
CA ALA A 352 1.57 -20.29 30.25
C ALA A 352 0.48 -19.60 29.42
N THR A 353 0.67 -18.33 29.09
CA THR A 353 -0.21 -17.59 28.18
C THR A 353 0.12 -17.92 26.73
N TYR A 354 -0.88 -17.91 25.86
CA TYR A 354 -0.74 -18.15 24.41
C TYR A 354 -1.72 -17.29 23.61
N SER A 355 -1.42 -17.10 22.32
CA SER A 355 -2.30 -16.37 21.38
C SER A 355 -3.37 -17.28 20.79
N VAL A 356 -4.63 -16.88 20.94
CA VAL A 356 -5.78 -17.61 20.40
C VAL A 356 -5.78 -17.56 18.87
N GLU A 357 -5.49 -16.41 18.28
CA GLU A 357 -5.51 -16.24 16.83
C GLU A 357 -4.40 -17.02 16.13
N VAL A 358 -3.24 -17.19 16.77
CA VAL A 358 -2.16 -18.04 16.23
C VAL A 358 -2.59 -19.50 16.25
N LEU A 359 -3.22 -19.98 17.33
CA LEU A 359 -3.74 -21.35 17.39
C LEU A 359 -4.79 -21.60 16.31
N GLU A 360 -5.79 -20.73 16.19
CA GLU A 360 -6.82 -20.79 15.14
C GLU A 360 -6.22 -20.75 13.73
N ALA A 361 -5.14 -19.99 13.52
CA ALA A 361 -4.45 -19.93 12.24
C ALA A 361 -3.83 -21.28 11.84
N PHE A 362 -3.31 -22.05 12.80
CA PHE A 362 -2.81 -23.40 12.56
C PHE A 362 -3.94 -24.40 12.27
N ASP A 363 -5.08 -24.28 12.96
CA ASP A 363 -6.26 -25.09 12.64
C ASP A 363 -6.74 -24.83 11.21
N LEU A 364 -6.76 -23.56 10.77
CA LEU A 364 -7.06 -23.19 9.38
C LEU A 364 -6.00 -23.69 8.40
N LEU A 365 -4.73 -23.70 8.79
CA LEU A 365 -3.64 -24.16 7.93
C LEU A 365 -3.69 -25.69 7.73
N LEU A 366 -4.00 -26.45 8.78
CA LEU A 366 -4.12 -27.92 8.73
C LEU A 366 -5.23 -28.41 7.78
N GLN A 367 -6.22 -27.56 7.48
CA GLN A 367 -7.25 -27.86 6.47
C GLN A 367 -6.72 -27.84 5.03
N ASP A 368 -5.56 -27.21 4.78
CA ASP A 368 -4.92 -27.15 3.46
C ASP A 368 -3.92 -28.29 3.26
N THR A 369 -4.44 -29.52 3.22
CA THR A 369 -3.60 -30.72 3.11
C THR A 369 -2.72 -30.77 1.86
N PRO A 370 -3.12 -30.35 0.64
CA PRO A 370 -2.27 -30.53 -0.54
C PRO A 370 -0.96 -29.75 -0.48
N VAL A 371 -0.98 -28.51 0.01
CA VAL A 371 0.25 -27.70 0.16
C VAL A 371 1.16 -28.31 1.22
N LEU A 372 0.59 -28.73 2.35
CA LEU A 372 1.35 -29.33 3.45
C LEU A 372 1.93 -30.70 3.07
N ASP A 373 1.14 -31.56 2.40
CA ASP A 373 1.59 -32.89 1.95
C ASP A 373 2.77 -32.77 0.98
N TYR A 374 2.66 -31.84 0.03
CA TYR A 374 3.72 -31.58 -0.92
C TYR A 374 4.99 -31.06 -0.23
N MET A 375 4.85 -30.13 0.70
CA MET A 375 6.00 -29.57 1.44
C MET A 375 6.63 -30.60 2.39
N ASP A 376 5.84 -31.42 3.09
CA ASP A 376 6.34 -32.49 3.96
C ASP A 376 7.11 -33.54 3.16
N MET A 377 6.58 -33.93 2.00
CA MET A 377 7.24 -34.85 1.07
C MET A 377 8.58 -34.30 0.58
N LYS A 378 8.64 -33.00 0.26
CA LYS A 378 9.83 -32.33 -0.28
C LYS A 378 10.88 -32.06 0.79
N CYS A 379 10.47 -31.58 1.96
CA CYS A 379 11.36 -31.30 3.09
C CYS A 379 11.72 -32.56 3.87
N ALA A 380 11.05 -33.68 3.63
CA ALA A 380 11.21 -34.93 4.37
C ALA A 380 11.06 -34.77 5.90
N CYS A 381 10.21 -33.84 6.33
CA CYS A 381 9.87 -33.56 7.73
C CYS A 381 8.51 -32.87 7.82
N ASN A 382 7.90 -32.88 9.01
CA ASN A 382 6.67 -32.12 9.28
C ASN A 382 6.98 -30.61 9.31
N VAL A 383 6.63 -29.88 8.25
CA VAL A 383 6.91 -28.44 8.14
C VAL A 383 6.08 -27.62 9.13
N VAL A 384 4.91 -28.12 9.52
CA VAL A 384 4.06 -27.49 10.55
C VAL A 384 4.76 -27.57 11.90
N GLU A 385 5.34 -28.71 12.26
CA GLU A 385 6.13 -28.86 13.49
C GLU A 385 7.29 -27.87 13.56
N CYS A 386 7.98 -27.64 12.43
CA CYS A 386 9.06 -26.65 12.36
C CYS A 386 8.57 -25.23 12.68
N LEU A 387 7.43 -24.81 12.15
CA LEU A 387 6.84 -23.49 12.47
C LEU A 387 6.38 -23.42 13.93
N LEU A 388 5.70 -24.45 14.42
CA LEU A 388 5.17 -24.52 15.79
C LEU A 388 6.28 -24.34 16.83
N LYS A 389 7.43 -24.99 16.64
CA LYS A 389 8.59 -24.85 17.54
C LYS A 389 9.10 -23.42 17.63
N GLU A 390 9.10 -22.68 16.52
CA GLU A 390 9.50 -21.26 16.53
C GLU A 390 8.46 -20.36 17.19
N MET A 391 7.16 -20.68 17.06
CA MET A 391 6.11 -19.95 17.79
C MET A 391 6.22 -20.12 19.31
N VAL A 392 6.61 -21.32 19.78
CA VAL A 392 6.85 -21.56 21.22
C VAL A 392 8.02 -20.75 21.74
N LYS A 393 9.13 -20.63 20.97
CA LYS A 393 10.27 -19.77 21.37
C LYS A 393 9.86 -18.31 21.57
N LEU A 394 8.86 -17.85 20.82
CA LEU A 394 8.30 -16.49 20.88
C LEU A 394 7.11 -16.37 21.85
N GLN A 395 6.82 -17.41 22.63
CA GLN A 395 5.71 -17.44 23.60
C GLN A 395 4.33 -17.20 22.99
N LEU A 396 4.16 -17.51 21.70
CA LEU A 396 2.85 -17.42 21.03
C LEU A 396 2.01 -18.68 21.22
N LEU A 397 2.66 -19.82 21.45
CA LEU A 397 2.05 -21.13 21.69
C LEU A 397 2.80 -21.86 22.83
N THR A 398 2.19 -22.91 23.37
CA THR A 398 2.77 -23.77 24.41
C THR A 398 3.17 -25.13 23.82
N ASP A 399 4.04 -25.87 24.52
CA ASP A 399 4.40 -27.25 24.14
C ASP A 399 3.19 -28.20 24.07
N THR A 400 2.13 -27.92 24.83
CA THR A 400 0.87 -28.66 24.78
C THR A 400 0.23 -28.58 23.39
N HIS A 401 0.13 -27.36 22.84
CA HIS A 401 -0.40 -27.13 21.49
C HIS A 401 0.45 -27.78 20.41
N VAL A 402 1.79 -27.76 20.55
CA VAL A 402 2.68 -28.44 19.60
C VAL A 402 2.35 -29.93 19.54
N LYS A 403 2.26 -30.60 20.69
CA LYS A 403 1.94 -32.04 20.74
C LYS A 403 0.58 -32.34 20.12
N GLN A 404 -0.43 -31.53 20.39
CA GLN A 404 -1.78 -31.70 19.85
C GLN A 404 -1.80 -31.57 18.31
N LEU A 405 -1.27 -30.47 17.78
CA LEU A 405 -1.29 -30.19 16.34
C LEU A 405 -0.38 -31.15 15.54
N VAL A 406 0.76 -31.55 16.12
CA VAL A 406 1.63 -32.57 15.51
C VAL A 406 0.93 -33.92 15.46
N ALA A 407 0.24 -34.34 16.54
CA ALA A 407 -0.48 -35.61 16.56
C ALA A 407 -1.60 -35.68 15.50
N LEU A 408 -2.22 -34.55 15.15
CA LEU A 408 -3.20 -34.47 14.06
C LEU A 408 -2.56 -34.67 12.68
N ARG A 409 -1.31 -34.23 12.51
CA ARG A 409 -0.59 -34.25 11.23
C ARG A 409 0.22 -35.54 10.99
N GLU A 410 0.75 -36.12 12.05
CA GLU A 410 1.69 -37.25 12.02
C GLU A 410 1.19 -38.50 11.27
N PRO A 411 -0.09 -38.93 11.38
CA PRO A 411 -0.61 -40.05 10.59
C PRO A 411 -0.53 -39.82 9.08
N VAL A 412 -0.71 -38.57 8.65
CA VAL A 412 -0.63 -38.19 7.23
C VAL A 412 0.83 -38.18 6.79
N THR A 413 1.71 -37.50 7.53
CA THR A 413 3.14 -37.41 7.19
C THR A 413 3.82 -38.79 7.14
N ALA A 414 3.44 -39.73 8.01
CA ALA A 414 3.97 -41.10 8.01
C ALA A 414 3.59 -41.91 6.76
N GLY A 415 2.45 -41.58 6.14
CA GLY A 415 1.95 -42.21 4.92
C GLY A 415 2.50 -41.63 3.61
N LEU A 416 3.22 -40.49 3.66
CA LEU A 416 3.74 -39.84 2.45
C LEU A 416 5.02 -40.53 1.95
N HIS A 417 5.06 -40.83 0.65
CA HIS A 417 6.27 -41.31 -0.01
C HIS A 417 7.27 -40.17 -0.14
N LYS A 418 8.46 -40.30 0.47
CA LYS A 418 9.54 -39.33 0.34
C LYS A 418 10.04 -39.29 -1.11
N LEU A 419 10.22 -38.08 -1.67
CA LEU A 419 10.85 -37.92 -2.99
C LEU A 419 12.32 -38.39 -2.94
N ASP A 420 12.80 -38.98 -4.05
CA ASP A 420 14.14 -39.56 -4.17
C ASP A 420 15.27 -38.59 -3.76
N ALA A 421 16.40 -39.14 -3.30
CA ALA A 421 17.55 -38.44 -2.70
C ALA A 421 18.17 -37.27 -3.50
N ASN A 422 17.77 -37.03 -4.74
CA ASN A 422 18.13 -35.82 -5.49
C ASN A 422 17.36 -34.56 -5.03
N SER A 423 16.30 -34.69 -4.23
CA SER A 423 15.60 -33.57 -3.54
C SER A 423 16.18 -33.24 -2.15
N ALA A 424 17.39 -33.73 -1.82
CA ALA A 424 18.11 -33.45 -0.58
C ALA A 424 18.47 -31.98 -0.24
N PRO A 425 18.47 -30.98 -1.15
CA PRO A 425 18.87 -29.61 -0.80
C PRO A 425 17.97 -28.96 0.26
N LEU A 426 16.64 -29.03 0.11
CA LEU A 426 15.69 -28.31 0.96
C LEU A 426 15.62 -28.86 2.40
N THR A 427 15.63 -30.19 2.58
CA THR A 427 15.72 -30.83 3.90
C THR A 427 16.96 -30.39 4.66
N MET A 428 18.11 -30.35 3.99
CA MET A 428 19.35 -29.90 4.59
C MET A 428 19.27 -28.41 4.92
N MET A 429 18.81 -27.58 3.98
CA MET A 429 18.63 -26.14 4.20
C MET A 429 17.76 -25.85 5.43
N LEU A 430 16.60 -26.51 5.56
CA LEU A 430 15.72 -26.32 6.71
C LEU A 430 16.41 -26.64 8.04
N LYS A 431 17.16 -27.75 8.11
CA LYS A 431 17.96 -28.12 9.29
C LYS A 431 19.07 -27.11 9.58
N PHE A 432 19.68 -26.53 8.55
CA PHE A 432 20.74 -25.56 8.71
C PHE A 432 20.23 -24.16 9.08
N VAL A 433 19.08 -23.71 8.56
CA VAL A 433 18.47 -22.41 8.90
C VAL A 433 18.39 -22.22 10.41
N PHE A 434 17.86 -23.21 11.14
CA PHE A 434 17.75 -23.15 12.60
C PHE A 434 19.09 -23.27 13.34
N ARG A 435 20.13 -23.83 12.70
CA ARG A 435 21.45 -24.01 13.32
C ARG A 435 22.38 -22.83 13.11
N VAL A 436 22.09 -21.94 12.16
CA VAL A 436 22.96 -20.84 11.75
C VAL A 436 22.89 -19.64 12.68
N GLU A 437 21.81 -19.49 13.47
CA GLU A 437 21.66 -18.37 14.42
C GLU A 437 22.83 -18.26 15.43
N SER A 438 23.27 -19.40 15.99
CA SER A 438 24.37 -19.45 16.96
C SER A 438 25.75 -19.15 16.34
N PRO A 439 26.16 -19.79 15.23
CA PRO A 439 27.36 -19.41 14.48
C PRO A 439 27.36 -17.94 14.05
N LEU A 440 26.24 -17.42 13.54
CA LEU A 440 26.12 -16.02 13.15
C LEU A 440 26.35 -15.08 14.34
N ALA A 441 25.76 -15.36 15.50
CA ALA A 441 26.01 -14.59 16.72
C ALA A 441 27.49 -14.64 17.14
N GLY A 442 28.14 -15.81 17.02
CA GLY A 442 29.58 -15.98 17.26
C GLY A 442 30.45 -15.14 16.32
N ILE A 443 30.15 -15.17 15.02
CA ILE A 443 30.86 -14.38 14.00
C ILE A 443 30.68 -12.88 14.26
N LEU A 444 29.46 -12.42 14.52
CA LEU A 444 29.19 -11.01 14.83
C LEU A 444 29.94 -10.54 16.07
N LYS A 445 29.98 -11.37 17.13
CA LYS A 445 30.75 -11.09 18.33
C LYS A 445 32.24 -10.96 18.02
N ALA A 446 32.79 -11.87 17.21
CA ALA A 446 34.19 -11.81 16.79
C ALA A 446 34.50 -10.57 15.94
N LEU A 447 33.64 -10.23 14.98
CA LEU A 447 33.76 -9.03 14.15
C LEU A 447 33.60 -7.71 14.94
N SER A 448 32.88 -7.74 16.06
CA SER A 448 32.76 -6.59 16.97
C SER A 448 33.94 -6.44 17.94
N THR A 449 34.74 -7.49 18.09
CA THR A 449 35.93 -7.51 18.95
C THR A 449 37.13 -6.96 18.18
N ASP A 450 38.13 -6.46 18.90
CA ASP A 450 39.42 -6.04 18.33
C ASP A 450 40.04 -7.17 17.47
N CYS A 451 40.12 -6.94 16.15
CA CYS A 451 40.53 -7.93 15.16
C CYS A 451 41.95 -8.47 15.42
N SER A 452 42.83 -7.67 16.03
CA SER A 452 44.19 -8.08 16.39
C SER A 452 44.23 -9.24 17.40
N LYS A 453 43.21 -9.36 18.25
CA LYS A 453 43.13 -10.37 19.32
C LYS A 453 42.45 -11.65 18.89
N VAL A 454 41.65 -11.61 17.84
CA VAL A 454 40.80 -12.73 17.40
C VAL A 454 41.07 -13.18 15.97
N GLN A 455 42.14 -12.70 15.32
CA GLN A 455 42.42 -12.91 13.90
C GLN A 455 42.38 -14.38 13.44
N ASP A 456 43.00 -15.31 14.17
CA ASP A 456 43.05 -16.72 13.77
C ASP A 456 41.67 -17.39 13.88
N ALA A 457 40.95 -17.11 14.97
CA ALA A 457 39.60 -17.62 15.18
C ALA A 457 38.61 -17.03 14.17
N LEU A 458 38.73 -15.72 13.89
CA LEU A 458 37.90 -15.03 12.92
C LEU A 458 38.14 -15.55 11.50
N LEU A 459 39.40 -15.77 11.11
CA LEU A 459 39.73 -16.34 9.82
C LEU A 459 39.10 -17.74 9.67
N ALA A 460 39.27 -18.61 10.67
CA ALA A 460 38.68 -19.94 10.66
C ALA A 460 37.15 -19.89 10.53
N MET A 461 36.47 -19.00 11.26
CA MET A 461 35.03 -18.81 11.17
C MET A 461 34.60 -18.31 9.79
N LEU A 462 35.25 -17.29 9.23
CA LEU A 462 34.90 -16.76 7.91
C LEU A 462 35.15 -17.78 6.80
N CYS A 463 36.24 -18.55 6.88
CA CYS A 463 36.53 -19.63 5.94
C CYS A 463 35.50 -20.76 6.02
N GLN A 464 35.05 -21.13 7.22
CA GLN A 464 33.99 -22.12 7.40
C GLN A 464 32.65 -21.67 6.78
N VAL A 465 32.36 -20.37 6.81
CA VAL A 465 31.19 -19.80 6.12
C VAL A 465 31.28 -19.93 4.60
N LEU A 466 32.47 -20.02 4.02
CA LEU A 466 32.65 -20.21 2.57
C LEU A 466 32.40 -21.65 2.09
N THR A 467 32.25 -22.61 2.99
CA THR A 467 32.07 -24.02 2.63
C THR A 467 30.63 -24.28 2.15
N GLY A 468 30.48 -24.76 0.91
CA GLY A 468 29.17 -25.07 0.32
C GLY A 468 28.26 -23.83 0.21
N ASN A 469 26.96 -24.00 0.50
CA ASN A 469 25.98 -22.91 0.47
C ASN A 469 25.87 -22.15 1.81
N SER A 470 26.85 -22.31 2.72
CA SER A 470 26.81 -21.74 4.07
C SER A 470 26.80 -20.20 4.05
N LEU A 471 27.54 -19.56 3.13
CA LEU A 471 27.56 -18.10 3.00
C LEU A 471 26.18 -17.54 2.66
N ASP A 472 25.52 -18.08 1.63
CA ASP A 472 24.18 -17.63 1.23
C ASP A 472 23.16 -17.80 2.36
N LEU A 473 23.29 -18.88 3.13
CA LEU A 473 22.45 -19.14 4.28
C LEU A 473 22.70 -18.18 5.45
N VAL A 474 23.97 -17.93 5.80
CA VAL A 474 24.36 -16.95 6.84
C VAL A 474 23.87 -15.57 6.46
N LEU A 475 24.05 -15.15 5.20
CA LEU A 475 23.56 -13.87 4.70
C LEU A 475 22.03 -13.80 4.72
N SER A 476 21.34 -14.90 4.39
CA SER A 476 19.88 -15.00 4.44
C SER A 476 19.34 -14.86 5.86
N VAL A 477 19.90 -15.59 6.83
CA VAL A 477 19.51 -15.50 8.25
C VAL A 477 19.82 -14.11 8.80
N ALA A 478 21.03 -13.58 8.55
CA ALA A 478 21.40 -12.23 8.95
C ALA A 478 20.47 -11.16 8.34
N SER A 479 19.94 -11.41 7.14
CA SER A 479 19.01 -10.52 6.48
C SER A 479 17.68 -10.43 7.22
N VAL A 480 17.07 -11.59 7.49
CA VAL A 480 15.75 -11.64 8.13
C VAL A 480 15.78 -11.26 9.61
N GLU A 481 16.85 -11.59 10.33
CA GLU A 481 17.04 -11.20 11.73
C GLU A 481 17.41 -9.72 11.92
N GLY A 482 17.61 -8.96 10.84
CA GLY A 482 18.03 -7.55 10.91
C GLY A 482 19.49 -7.33 11.34
N LYS A 483 20.32 -8.39 11.34
CA LYS A 483 21.74 -8.35 11.75
C LYS A 483 22.72 -8.08 10.60
N PHE A 484 22.24 -8.03 9.35
CA PHE A 484 23.07 -7.88 8.15
C PHE A 484 23.92 -6.60 8.12
N LYS A 485 23.38 -5.46 8.55
CA LYS A 485 24.15 -4.20 8.62
C LYS A 485 25.33 -4.30 9.58
N ALA A 486 25.12 -4.96 10.72
CA ALA A 486 26.19 -5.22 11.68
C ALA A 486 27.25 -6.17 11.11
N PHE A 487 26.81 -7.19 10.37
CA PHE A 487 27.70 -8.12 9.66
C PHE A 487 28.59 -7.39 8.65
N ILE A 488 28.00 -6.55 7.77
CA ILE A 488 28.75 -5.75 6.79
C ILE A 488 29.71 -4.78 7.49
N SER A 489 29.24 -4.04 8.50
CA SER A 489 30.09 -3.08 9.22
C SER A 489 31.30 -3.78 9.88
N GLY A 490 31.08 -4.97 10.44
CA GLY A 490 32.13 -5.80 10.99
C GLY A 490 33.14 -6.26 9.93
N LEU A 491 32.67 -6.71 8.76
CA LEU A 491 33.52 -7.10 7.64
C LEU A 491 34.33 -5.93 7.08
N LEU A 492 33.73 -4.74 6.95
CA LEU A 492 34.43 -3.53 6.49
C LEU A 492 35.56 -3.17 7.45
N LYS A 493 35.31 -3.17 8.77
CA LYS A 493 36.34 -2.94 9.79
C LYS A 493 37.46 -3.98 9.75
N CYS A 494 37.09 -5.25 9.59
CA CYS A 494 38.04 -6.36 9.46
C CYS A 494 38.93 -6.19 8.21
N ASN A 495 38.34 -5.87 7.06
CA ASN A 495 39.07 -5.65 5.83
C ASN A 495 39.99 -4.42 5.93
N ASP A 496 39.50 -3.33 6.54
CA ASP A 496 40.31 -2.13 6.74
C ASP A 496 41.49 -2.36 7.68
N TYR A 497 41.32 -3.18 8.71
CA TYR A 497 42.41 -3.62 9.59
C TYR A 497 43.42 -4.50 8.84
N ALA A 498 42.95 -5.39 7.97
CA ALA A 498 43.79 -6.39 7.31
C ALA A 498 44.58 -5.85 6.11
N LYS A 499 44.28 -4.67 5.57
CA LYS A 499 44.83 -4.17 4.30
C LYS A 499 46.33 -3.81 4.27
N GLN A 500 47.01 -3.79 5.42
CA GLN A 500 48.43 -3.43 5.53
C GLN A 500 49.29 -4.60 6.00
N ALA A 501 50.45 -4.76 5.35
CA ALA A 501 51.53 -5.61 5.84
C ALA A 501 52.40 -4.81 6.82
N THR A 502 52.24 -5.04 8.13
CA THR A 502 53.12 -4.46 9.15
C THR A 502 54.49 -5.14 9.09
N THR A 503 55.54 -4.41 8.74
CA THR A 503 56.94 -4.87 8.64
C THR A 503 57.56 -5.34 9.97
N ALA A 504 56.85 -5.21 11.10
CA ALA A 504 57.33 -5.52 12.44
C ALA A 504 56.87 -6.88 13.00
N GLU A 505 56.08 -7.66 12.26
CA GLU A 505 55.47 -8.90 12.77
C GLU A 505 56.24 -10.16 12.35
N ILE A 506 56.73 -10.92 13.33
CA ILE A 506 57.44 -12.19 13.13
C ILE A 506 56.47 -13.36 13.41
N GLY A 507 56.39 -14.36 12.52
CA GLY A 507 55.63 -15.60 12.74
C GLY A 507 54.45 -15.78 11.78
N LYS A 508 53.37 -16.44 12.23
CA LYS A 508 52.17 -16.77 11.42
C LYS A 508 51.18 -15.60 11.25
N ALA A 509 51.35 -14.50 11.97
CA ALA A 509 50.44 -13.35 11.96
C ALA A 509 50.31 -12.64 10.58
N PRO A 510 51.39 -12.43 9.80
CA PRO A 510 51.29 -11.83 8.47
C PRO A 510 50.49 -12.69 7.48
N THR A 511 50.65 -14.02 7.54
CA THR A 511 49.89 -14.96 6.70
C THR A 511 48.41 -14.98 7.05
N THR A 512 48.05 -15.00 8.35
CA THR A 512 46.64 -14.90 8.79
C THR A 512 46.01 -13.59 8.32
N ARG A 513 46.72 -12.47 8.43
CA ARG A 513 46.22 -11.15 7.99
C ARG A 513 45.99 -11.08 6.48
N SER A 514 46.90 -11.65 5.69
CA SER A 514 46.75 -11.74 4.23
C SER A 514 45.49 -12.51 3.83
N ALA A 515 45.24 -13.65 4.48
CA ALA A 515 44.05 -14.45 4.24
C ALA A 515 42.77 -13.75 4.72
N LEU A 516 42.82 -13.02 5.84
CA LEU A 516 41.69 -12.21 6.33
C LEU A 516 41.32 -11.09 5.36
N PHE A 517 42.31 -10.38 4.82
CA PHE A 517 42.08 -9.35 3.79
C PHE A 517 41.39 -9.97 2.58
N ASP A 518 41.94 -11.06 2.05
CA ASP A 518 41.40 -11.74 0.87
C ASP A 518 39.97 -12.24 1.11
N VAL A 519 39.72 -13.00 2.20
CA VAL A 519 38.38 -13.55 2.49
C VAL A 519 37.34 -12.45 2.77
N SER A 520 37.67 -11.44 3.57
CA SER A 520 36.73 -10.36 3.89
C SER A 520 36.36 -9.54 2.64
N PHE A 521 37.34 -9.25 1.77
CA PHE A 521 37.09 -8.60 0.48
C PHE A 521 36.17 -9.44 -0.40
N MET A 522 36.46 -10.74 -0.53
CA MET A 522 35.67 -11.66 -1.33
C MET A 522 34.21 -11.76 -0.85
N ILE A 523 33.98 -11.84 0.47
CA ILE A 523 32.63 -11.85 1.03
C ILE A 523 31.91 -10.53 0.74
N LEU A 524 32.57 -9.39 0.95
CA LEU A 524 31.99 -8.06 0.65
C LEU A 524 31.66 -7.89 -0.83
N ALA A 525 32.53 -8.35 -1.73
CA ALA A 525 32.29 -8.33 -3.17
C ALA A 525 31.12 -9.26 -3.57
N SER A 526 30.99 -10.43 -2.92
CA SER A 526 29.84 -11.31 -3.12
C SER A 526 28.53 -10.68 -2.65
N ILE A 527 28.55 -9.95 -1.52
CA ILE A 527 27.40 -9.19 -1.02
C ILE A 527 27.00 -8.10 -2.02
N ALA A 528 27.97 -7.34 -2.55
CA ALA A 528 27.70 -6.33 -3.57
C ALA A 528 27.07 -6.93 -4.84
N GLN A 529 27.59 -8.05 -5.35
CA GLN A 529 26.99 -8.75 -6.50
C GLN A 529 25.58 -9.33 -6.23
N SER A 530 25.27 -9.67 -4.97
CA SER A 530 24.02 -10.36 -4.62
C SER A 530 22.90 -9.43 -4.19
N TYR A 531 23.23 -8.33 -3.51
CA TYR A 531 22.31 -7.40 -2.87
C TYR A 531 22.47 -5.94 -3.38
N GLY A 532 23.51 -5.65 -4.15
CA GLY A 532 23.87 -4.32 -4.66
C GLY A 532 24.75 -3.53 -3.69
N SER A 533 25.69 -2.74 -4.22
CA SER A 533 26.67 -1.95 -3.47
C SER A 533 26.05 -0.96 -2.48
N ASP A 534 24.82 -0.51 -2.73
CA ASP A 534 24.11 0.41 -1.84
C ASP A 534 23.91 -0.19 -0.45
N VAL A 535 23.87 -1.52 -0.30
CA VAL A 535 23.78 -2.14 1.04
C VAL A 535 25.07 -2.02 1.85
N ILE A 536 26.20 -1.81 1.17
CA ILE A 536 27.52 -1.65 1.78
C ILE A 536 27.82 -0.18 2.03
N LEU A 537 27.48 0.69 1.06
CA LEU A 537 27.76 2.13 1.15
C LEU A 537 26.90 2.77 2.24
N ALA A 538 27.52 3.08 3.38
CA ALA A 538 26.90 3.87 4.44
C ALA A 538 26.99 5.38 4.14
N GLU A 539 26.06 6.18 4.66
CA GLU A 539 26.17 7.64 4.60
C GLU A 539 27.45 8.08 5.34
N GLY A 540 28.40 8.69 4.63
CA GLY A 540 29.69 9.11 5.18
C GLY A 540 30.75 8.01 5.29
N GLY A 541 30.50 6.80 4.78
CA GLY A 541 31.46 5.69 4.76
C GLY A 541 32.65 5.95 3.84
N ASN A 542 33.85 5.64 4.32
CA ASN A 542 35.13 6.00 3.69
C ASN A 542 36.22 4.91 3.80
N SER A 543 35.83 3.67 4.14
CA SER A 543 36.75 2.52 4.17
C SER A 543 37.35 2.25 2.79
N PHE A 544 38.45 1.48 2.74
CA PHE A 544 39.06 1.07 1.47
C PHE A 544 38.03 0.39 0.56
N PHE A 545 37.32 -0.61 1.07
CA PHE A 545 36.36 -1.38 0.26
C PHE A 545 35.17 -0.52 -0.21
N GLU A 546 34.68 0.41 0.62
CA GLU A 546 33.59 1.32 0.21
C GLU A 546 33.99 2.25 -0.94
N LYS A 547 35.25 2.68 -1.00
CA LYS A 547 35.77 3.45 -2.13
C LYS A 547 35.93 2.56 -3.37
N TRP A 548 36.54 1.39 -3.18
CA TRP A 548 36.75 0.44 -4.26
C TRP A 548 35.43 -0.02 -4.90
N VAL A 549 34.44 -0.43 -4.11
CA VAL A 549 33.15 -0.92 -4.64
C VAL A 549 32.38 0.19 -5.37
N ARG A 550 32.51 1.43 -4.92
CA ARG A 550 31.86 2.59 -5.54
C ARG A 550 32.41 2.90 -6.93
N ASP A 551 33.72 2.78 -7.11
CA ASP A 551 34.37 3.25 -8.34
C ASP A 551 34.70 2.11 -9.31
N TYR A 552 34.93 0.90 -8.79
CA TYR A 552 35.50 -0.21 -9.57
C TYR A 552 34.53 -1.35 -9.82
N MET A 553 33.59 -1.63 -8.91
CA MET A 553 32.72 -2.81 -9.00
C MET A 553 31.73 -2.69 -10.16
N VAL A 554 31.76 -3.65 -11.08
CA VAL A 554 30.73 -3.81 -12.13
C VAL A 554 29.53 -4.54 -11.55
N GLU A 555 28.37 -3.89 -11.56
CA GLU A 555 27.15 -4.42 -10.94
C GLU A 555 25.95 -4.32 -11.88
N ARG A 556 24.89 -5.08 -11.54
CA ARG A 556 23.61 -5.00 -12.24
C ARG A 556 23.08 -3.56 -12.25
N LYS A 557 22.79 -3.03 -13.44
CA LYS A 557 22.26 -1.66 -13.67
C LYS A 557 23.23 -0.52 -13.30
N LYS A 558 24.50 -0.77 -12.98
CA LYS A 558 25.53 0.26 -12.69
C LYS A 558 26.78 0.05 -13.55
N THR A 559 26.87 0.79 -14.64
CA THR A 559 28.06 0.80 -15.51
C THR A 559 29.16 1.67 -14.89
N LYS A 560 30.43 1.29 -15.12
CA LYS A 560 31.60 2.04 -14.63
C LYS A 560 32.50 2.41 -15.81
N SER A 561 33.17 3.56 -15.73
CA SER A 561 34.14 4.00 -16.75
C SER A 561 35.49 3.29 -16.55
N PRO A 562 35.91 2.39 -17.46
CA PRO A 562 37.17 1.64 -17.35
C PRO A 562 38.38 2.58 -17.39
N MET A 563 38.30 3.67 -18.16
CA MET A 563 39.38 4.64 -18.27
C MET A 563 39.49 5.51 -17.02
N THR A 564 38.39 5.75 -16.30
CA THR A 564 38.44 6.41 -14.99
C THR A 564 39.14 5.51 -13.98
N MET A 565 38.88 4.20 -13.97
CA MET A 565 39.60 3.25 -13.10
C MET A 565 41.12 3.27 -13.37
N VAL A 566 41.55 3.26 -14.63
CA VAL A 566 42.98 3.29 -15.00
C VAL A 566 43.67 4.56 -14.51
N LYS A 567 43.00 5.72 -14.59
CA LYS A 567 43.56 7.02 -14.18
C LYS A 567 43.77 7.14 -12.66
N GLN A 568 43.13 6.30 -11.87
CA GLN A 568 43.26 6.32 -10.41
C GLN A 568 44.47 5.54 -9.90
N ALA A 569 45.19 4.82 -10.78
CA ALA A 569 46.38 4.05 -10.41
C ALA A 569 47.56 4.96 -10.04
N ASP A 570 48.35 4.55 -9.04
CA ASP A 570 49.62 5.20 -8.71
C ASP A 570 50.71 4.74 -9.71
N PRO A 571 51.36 5.66 -10.45
CA PRO A 571 52.40 5.30 -11.42
C PRO A 571 53.56 4.51 -10.82
N MET A 572 53.97 4.80 -9.57
CA MET A 572 55.09 4.12 -8.92
C MET A 572 54.73 2.67 -8.59
N VAL A 573 53.51 2.45 -8.09
CA VAL A 573 52.98 1.11 -7.81
C VAL A 573 52.83 0.31 -9.10
N LEU A 574 52.40 0.95 -10.18
CA LEU A 574 52.27 0.32 -11.49
C LEU A 574 53.62 -0.15 -12.03
N GLU A 575 54.67 0.68 -11.94
CA GLU A 575 56.02 0.32 -12.36
C GLU A 575 56.54 -0.89 -11.56
N GLU A 576 56.36 -0.92 -10.25
CA GLU A 576 56.77 -2.06 -9.42
C GLU A 576 56.00 -3.35 -9.77
N LEU A 577 54.70 -3.26 -10.06
CA LEU A 577 53.91 -4.41 -10.53
C LEU A 577 54.35 -4.93 -11.91
N ILE A 578 54.77 -4.04 -12.81
CA ILE A 578 55.35 -4.43 -14.11
C ILE A 578 56.70 -5.14 -13.90
N MET A 579 57.53 -4.65 -12.96
CA MET A 579 58.78 -5.34 -12.59
C MET A 579 58.50 -6.72 -12.00
N ALA A 580 57.49 -6.84 -11.13
CA ALA A 580 57.06 -8.13 -10.57
C ALA A 580 56.57 -9.11 -11.65
N MET A 581 55.85 -8.62 -12.67
CA MET A 581 55.41 -9.41 -13.81
C MET A 581 56.59 -9.95 -14.64
N ASN A 582 57.64 -9.14 -14.81
CA ASN A 582 58.84 -9.49 -15.57
C ASN A 582 59.87 -10.31 -14.77
N ASN A 583 59.56 -10.69 -13.52
CA ASN A 583 60.43 -11.52 -12.71
C ASN A 583 60.62 -12.91 -13.37
N SER A 584 61.87 -13.39 -13.43
CA SER A 584 62.21 -14.69 -14.03
C SER A 584 61.51 -15.89 -13.38
N GLU A 585 61.14 -15.77 -12.11
CA GLU A 585 60.40 -16.79 -11.34
C GLU A 585 58.87 -16.61 -11.43
N GLY A 586 58.40 -15.54 -12.09
CA GLY A 586 57.00 -15.25 -12.38
C GLY A 586 56.31 -14.31 -11.39
N MET A 587 55.13 -13.82 -11.80
CA MET A 587 54.35 -12.80 -11.09
C MET A 587 54.04 -13.14 -9.62
N TYR A 588 53.77 -14.40 -9.31
CA TYR A 588 53.47 -14.84 -7.95
C TYR A 588 54.64 -14.62 -6.98
N VAL A 589 55.86 -14.93 -7.41
CA VAL A 589 57.07 -14.73 -6.61
C VAL A 589 57.41 -13.24 -6.51
N GLY A 590 57.26 -12.50 -7.61
CA GLY A 590 57.42 -11.05 -7.62
C GLY A 590 56.51 -10.34 -6.60
N LEU A 591 55.23 -10.74 -6.55
CA LEU A 591 54.26 -10.20 -5.57
C LEU A 591 54.58 -10.61 -4.13
N LYS A 592 55.08 -11.83 -3.89
CA LYS A 592 55.55 -12.26 -2.56
C LYS A 592 56.73 -11.44 -2.05
N ALA A 593 57.59 -10.97 -2.95
CA ALA A 593 58.77 -10.19 -2.61
C ALA A 593 58.50 -8.68 -2.46
N SER A 594 57.34 -8.21 -2.91
CA SER A 594 56.97 -6.79 -2.86
C SER A 594 56.54 -6.34 -1.46
N SER A 595 56.87 -5.10 -1.11
CA SER A 595 56.43 -4.44 0.13
C SER A 595 55.20 -3.53 -0.07
N LEU A 596 54.55 -3.59 -1.23
CA LEU A 596 53.39 -2.76 -1.55
C LEU A 596 52.20 -3.06 -0.64
N ARG A 597 51.40 -2.02 -0.34
CA ARG A 597 50.13 -2.20 0.36
C ARG A 597 49.12 -2.85 -0.57
N TRP A 598 48.37 -3.83 -0.07
CA TRP A 598 47.41 -4.57 -0.89
C TRP A 598 46.28 -3.67 -1.41
N GLU A 599 45.88 -2.64 -0.66
CA GLU A 599 44.91 -1.63 -1.13
C GLU A 599 45.41 -0.86 -2.37
N ASP A 600 46.70 -0.50 -2.42
CA ASP A 600 47.30 0.22 -3.55
C ASP A 600 47.39 -0.68 -4.79
N ILE A 601 47.74 -1.97 -4.59
CA ILE A 601 47.71 -2.97 -5.65
C ILE A 601 46.30 -3.09 -6.23
N CYS A 602 45.26 -3.17 -5.39
CA CYS A 602 43.87 -3.26 -5.83
C CYS A 602 43.44 -2.08 -6.71
N TYR A 603 43.82 -0.85 -6.37
CA TYR A 603 43.56 0.34 -7.20
C TYR A 603 44.37 0.36 -8.51
N THR A 604 45.53 -0.29 -8.52
CA THR A 604 46.47 -0.26 -9.65
C THR A 604 46.26 -1.40 -10.66
N ILE A 605 45.67 -2.53 -10.24
CA ILE A 605 45.39 -3.68 -11.11
C ILE A 605 44.67 -3.30 -12.42
N PRO A 606 43.65 -2.42 -12.44
CA PRO A 606 43.02 -1.97 -13.69
C PRO A 606 44.01 -1.40 -14.71
N ALA A 607 44.98 -0.59 -14.27
CA ALA A 607 46.01 -0.03 -15.13
C ALA A 607 47.01 -1.09 -15.62
N LEU A 608 47.39 -2.04 -14.75
CA LEU A 608 48.25 -3.17 -15.13
C LEU A 608 47.58 -4.03 -16.22
N VAL A 609 46.32 -4.41 -16.00
CA VAL A 609 45.56 -5.26 -16.94
C VAL A 609 45.32 -4.53 -18.25
N HIS A 610 45.07 -3.21 -18.21
CA HIS A 610 44.98 -2.38 -19.41
C HIS A 610 46.28 -2.42 -20.22
N GLN A 611 47.44 -2.22 -19.61
CA GLN A 611 48.73 -2.27 -20.32
C GLN A 611 49.02 -3.66 -20.90
N VAL A 612 48.70 -4.73 -20.16
CA VAL A 612 48.85 -6.10 -20.66
C VAL A 612 47.95 -6.36 -21.86
N LEU A 613 46.70 -5.90 -21.81
CA LEU A 613 45.78 -6.05 -22.94
C LEU A 613 46.29 -5.27 -24.17
N MET A 614 46.73 -4.02 -24.00
CA MET A 614 47.31 -3.22 -25.07
C MET A 614 48.58 -3.87 -25.65
N ALA A 615 49.45 -4.43 -24.81
CA ALA A 615 50.63 -5.15 -25.25
C ALA A 615 50.30 -6.45 -25.99
N TRP A 616 49.19 -7.11 -25.64
CA TRP A 616 48.67 -8.25 -26.40
C TRP A 616 48.07 -7.83 -27.74
N GLU A 617 47.45 -6.66 -27.80
CA GLU A 617 46.94 -6.07 -29.03
C GLU A 617 48.05 -5.67 -30.00
N SER A 618 49.17 -5.16 -29.49
CA SER A 618 50.35 -4.82 -30.27
C SER A 618 51.31 -5.99 -30.55
N GLU A 619 50.93 -7.23 -30.17
CA GLU A 619 51.75 -8.44 -30.33
C GLU A 619 53.12 -8.39 -29.62
N SER A 620 53.25 -7.53 -28.60
CA SER A 620 54.49 -7.34 -27.83
C SER A 620 54.73 -8.40 -26.76
N ILE A 621 53.67 -9.11 -26.34
CA ILE A 621 53.70 -10.15 -25.29
C ILE A 621 52.99 -11.41 -25.81
N ALA A 622 53.56 -12.59 -25.53
CA ALA A 622 52.98 -13.86 -25.97
C ALA A 622 51.77 -14.27 -25.10
N PRO A 623 50.75 -14.96 -25.65
CA PRO A 623 49.59 -15.43 -24.88
C PRO A 623 49.95 -16.29 -23.65
N LEU A 624 51.05 -17.04 -23.73
CA LEU A 624 51.55 -17.86 -22.62
C LEU A 624 52.02 -17.01 -21.43
N GLU A 625 52.61 -15.84 -21.68
CA GLU A 625 53.09 -14.93 -20.63
C GLU A 625 51.92 -14.22 -19.95
N ILE A 626 50.90 -13.84 -20.72
CA ILE A 626 49.62 -13.31 -20.20
C ILE A 626 48.97 -14.34 -19.28
N LYS A 627 48.92 -15.61 -19.71
CA LYS A 627 48.41 -16.71 -18.90
C LYS A 627 49.17 -16.83 -17.58
N LYS A 628 50.51 -16.83 -17.61
CA LYS A 628 51.36 -16.92 -16.41
C LYS A 628 51.12 -15.74 -15.46
N MET A 629 50.95 -14.53 -15.97
CA MET A 629 50.67 -13.34 -15.15
C MET A 629 49.31 -13.45 -14.46
N LEU A 630 48.24 -13.78 -15.20
CA LEU A 630 46.90 -13.94 -14.65
C LEU A 630 46.83 -15.10 -13.64
N ASP A 631 47.54 -16.20 -13.91
CA ASP A 631 47.65 -17.33 -12.98
C ASP A 631 48.41 -16.94 -11.71
N GLY A 632 49.50 -16.17 -11.82
CA GLY A 632 50.23 -15.68 -10.65
C GLY A 632 49.42 -14.70 -9.80
N LEU A 633 48.64 -13.84 -10.44
CA LEU A 633 47.78 -12.86 -9.77
C LEU A 633 46.67 -13.53 -8.95
N LYS A 634 45.95 -14.50 -9.54
CA LYS A 634 44.88 -15.24 -8.83
C LYS A 634 45.41 -16.27 -7.81
N ALA A 635 46.62 -16.80 -8.02
CA ALA A 635 47.27 -17.70 -7.07
C ALA A 635 47.76 -16.97 -5.81
N TYR A 636 48.12 -15.69 -5.95
CA TYR A 636 48.48 -14.83 -4.82
C TYR A 636 47.23 -14.45 -4.03
N PHE A 637 46.31 -13.67 -4.60
CA PHE A 637 45.01 -13.34 -3.98
C PHE A 637 43.86 -13.47 -4.97
N SER A 638 42.75 -14.07 -4.50
CA SER A 638 41.49 -14.10 -5.25
C SER A 638 40.92 -12.70 -5.46
N THR A 639 41.14 -11.81 -4.49
CA THR A 639 40.80 -10.38 -4.54
C THR A 639 41.37 -9.69 -5.78
N PHE A 640 42.63 -9.97 -6.12
CA PHE A 640 43.27 -9.34 -7.28
C PHE A 640 42.61 -9.77 -8.58
N ALA A 641 42.23 -11.05 -8.69
CA ALA A 641 41.49 -11.55 -9.84
C ALA A 641 40.12 -10.89 -9.97
N VAL A 642 39.44 -10.60 -8.86
CA VAL A 642 38.19 -9.82 -8.87
C VAL A 642 38.43 -8.39 -9.35
N CYS A 643 39.48 -7.71 -8.90
CA CYS A 643 39.87 -6.37 -9.39
C CYS A 643 40.13 -6.37 -10.90
N ALA A 644 40.88 -7.36 -11.40
CA ALA A 644 41.18 -7.51 -12.82
C ALA A 644 39.91 -7.78 -13.64
N ALA A 645 39.07 -8.71 -13.18
CA ALA A 645 37.81 -9.04 -13.84
C ALA A 645 36.84 -7.85 -13.88
N SER A 646 36.78 -7.03 -12.83
CA SER A 646 35.90 -5.87 -12.79
C SER A 646 36.24 -4.87 -13.89
N TRP A 647 37.53 -4.55 -14.07
CA TRP A 647 37.97 -3.68 -15.17
C TRP A 647 37.70 -4.30 -16.55
N LEU A 648 38.05 -5.58 -16.74
CA LEU A 648 37.84 -6.28 -18.01
C LEU A 648 36.36 -6.29 -18.41
N CYS A 649 35.46 -6.55 -17.45
CA CYS A 649 34.02 -6.55 -17.70
C CYS A 649 33.49 -5.15 -18.03
N ALA A 650 33.98 -4.11 -17.35
CA ALA A 650 33.64 -2.72 -17.68
C ALA A 650 34.14 -2.34 -19.09
N TYR A 651 35.38 -2.73 -19.43
CA TYR A 651 36.00 -2.44 -20.72
C TYR A 651 35.24 -3.08 -21.88
N MET A 652 34.86 -4.36 -21.74
CA MET A 652 34.08 -5.08 -22.76
C MET A 652 32.75 -4.40 -23.09
N GLN A 653 32.14 -3.68 -22.16
CA GLN A 653 30.89 -2.92 -22.39
C GLN A 653 31.08 -1.68 -23.29
N MET A 654 32.31 -1.17 -23.44
CA MET A 654 32.60 0.05 -24.20
C MET A 654 33.25 -0.19 -25.56
N VAL A 655 33.83 -1.38 -25.79
CA VAL A 655 34.57 -1.70 -27.02
C VAL A 655 33.73 -2.45 -28.06
N ARG A 656 34.22 -2.47 -29.30
CA ARG A 656 33.54 -3.10 -30.43
C ARG A 656 33.56 -4.63 -30.32
N GLN A 657 32.60 -5.29 -30.98
CA GLN A 657 32.43 -6.75 -30.91
C GLN A 657 33.68 -7.55 -31.34
N ASP A 658 34.45 -7.02 -32.29
CA ASP A 658 35.69 -7.61 -32.79
C ASP A 658 36.86 -7.52 -31.79
N GLU A 659 36.83 -6.53 -30.88
CA GLU A 659 37.85 -6.27 -29.87
C GLU A 659 37.57 -7.03 -28.55
N GLN A 660 36.37 -7.59 -28.37
CA GLN A 660 35.93 -8.25 -27.12
C GLN A 660 36.58 -9.62 -26.86
N LEU A 661 37.16 -10.28 -27.88
CA LEU A 661 37.63 -11.66 -27.75
C LEU A 661 38.82 -11.80 -26.78
N LYS A 662 39.83 -10.91 -26.92
CA LYS A 662 41.02 -10.91 -26.05
C LYS A 662 40.69 -10.64 -24.58
N PRO A 663 39.96 -9.56 -24.21
CA PRO A 663 39.59 -9.35 -22.81
C PRO A 663 38.70 -10.48 -22.27
N MET A 664 37.80 -11.06 -23.07
CA MET A 664 37.00 -12.22 -22.65
C MET A 664 37.89 -13.43 -22.32
N ASN A 665 38.90 -13.72 -23.14
CA ASN A 665 39.86 -14.80 -22.87
C ASN A 665 40.64 -14.56 -21.56
N MET A 666 40.99 -13.31 -21.24
CA MET A 666 41.61 -12.97 -19.96
C MET A 666 40.68 -13.28 -18.79
N VAL A 667 39.39 -12.92 -18.88
CA VAL A 667 38.43 -13.25 -17.82
C VAL A 667 38.23 -14.77 -17.70
N GLN A 668 38.17 -15.51 -18.81
CA GLN A 668 38.13 -16.99 -18.77
C GLN A 668 39.36 -17.58 -18.10
N GLN A 669 40.54 -17.00 -18.34
CA GLN A 669 41.76 -17.44 -17.68
C GLN A 669 41.74 -17.14 -16.17
N LEU A 670 41.12 -16.05 -15.72
CA LEU A 670 40.92 -15.80 -14.28
C LEU A 670 40.01 -16.86 -13.63
N CYS A 671 39.04 -17.42 -14.36
CA CYS A 671 38.16 -18.47 -13.87
C CYS A 671 38.70 -19.90 -14.03
N SER A 672 39.78 -20.11 -14.79
CA SER A 672 40.31 -21.45 -15.07
C SER A 672 41.12 -22.00 -13.89
N ALA A 673 41.16 -23.32 -13.73
CA ALA A 673 41.96 -23.96 -12.70
C ALA A 673 43.46 -23.68 -12.89
N LEU A 674 44.19 -23.50 -11.78
CA LEU A 674 45.65 -23.39 -11.80
C LEU A 674 46.27 -24.74 -12.24
N ALA A 675 47.42 -24.67 -12.91
CA ALA A 675 48.16 -25.83 -13.38
C ALA A 675 49.66 -25.69 -13.09
N GLY A 676 50.36 -26.82 -12.99
CA GLY A 676 51.81 -26.85 -12.73
C GLY A 676 52.18 -26.53 -11.28
N PRO A 677 53.43 -26.10 -11.01
CA PRO A 677 53.95 -25.90 -9.64
C PRO A 677 53.16 -24.91 -8.80
N LEU A 678 52.58 -23.89 -9.44
CA LEU A 678 51.68 -22.92 -8.81
C LEU A 678 50.42 -23.56 -8.23
N ALA A 679 49.93 -24.64 -8.83
CA ALA A 679 48.77 -25.36 -8.32
C ALA A 679 49.08 -26.09 -7.01
N ASP A 680 50.28 -26.65 -6.89
CA ASP A 680 50.71 -27.36 -5.68
C ASP A 680 50.90 -26.39 -4.50
N GLU A 681 51.53 -25.23 -4.74
CA GLU A 681 51.66 -24.18 -3.73
C GLU A 681 50.32 -23.56 -3.34
N TRP A 682 49.41 -23.40 -4.29
CA TRP A 682 48.06 -22.90 -4.02
C TRP A 682 47.21 -23.90 -3.23
N GLN A 683 47.32 -25.20 -3.52
CA GLN A 683 46.60 -26.25 -2.77
C GLN A 683 47.06 -26.38 -1.32
N GLN A 684 48.29 -25.97 -1.02
CA GLN A 684 48.82 -25.93 0.35
C GLN A 684 48.27 -24.77 1.18
N GLN A 685 47.62 -23.78 0.56
CA GLN A 685 46.97 -22.70 1.30
C GLN A 685 45.63 -23.17 1.90
N ASP A 686 45.38 -22.79 3.14
CA ASP A 686 44.11 -23.07 3.80
C ASP A 686 42.92 -22.49 3.02
N TYR A 687 41.86 -23.29 2.90
CA TYR A 687 40.58 -22.94 2.26
C TYR A 687 40.70 -22.38 0.84
N CYS A 688 41.75 -22.77 0.10
CA CYS A 688 42.02 -22.29 -1.25
C CYS A 688 40.87 -22.60 -2.23
N LYS A 689 40.30 -23.81 -2.15
CA LYS A 689 39.21 -24.27 -3.03
C LYS A 689 37.94 -23.44 -2.85
N GLU A 690 37.56 -23.16 -1.61
CA GLU A 690 36.38 -22.36 -1.27
C GLU A 690 36.56 -20.91 -1.72
N ARG A 691 37.73 -20.31 -1.47
CA ARG A 691 38.06 -18.94 -1.93
C ARG A 691 38.00 -18.81 -3.45
N PHE A 692 38.59 -19.77 -4.18
CA PHE A 692 38.55 -19.80 -5.64
C PHE A 692 37.15 -20.08 -6.18
N GLY A 693 36.36 -20.91 -5.51
CA GLY A 693 34.95 -21.13 -5.82
C GLY A 693 34.15 -19.82 -5.76
N LEU A 694 34.28 -19.07 -4.67
CA LEU A 694 33.64 -17.77 -4.49
C LEU A 694 34.13 -16.74 -5.52
N MET A 695 35.44 -16.71 -5.80
CA MET A 695 36.03 -15.88 -6.86
C MET A 695 35.42 -16.14 -8.22
N GLY A 696 35.35 -17.42 -8.62
CA GLY A 696 34.70 -17.81 -9.87
C GLY A 696 33.25 -17.38 -9.92
N GLN A 697 32.50 -17.47 -8.81
CA GLN A 697 31.10 -17.02 -8.75
C GLN A 697 30.97 -15.50 -8.94
N ILE A 698 31.81 -14.69 -8.27
CA ILE A 698 31.78 -13.22 -8.40
C ILE A 698 32.12 -12.80 -9.83
N VAL A 699 33.21 -13.34 -10.38
CA VAL A 699 33.66 -13.02 -11.74
C VAL A 699 32.60 -13.42 -12.78
N ARG A 700 31.97 -14.60 -12.63
CA ARG A 700 30.89 -15.03 -13.52
C ARG A 700 29.67 -14.11 -13.46
N ARG A 701 29.33 -13.57 -12.28
CA ARG A 701 28.23 -12.59 -12.16
C ARG A 701 28.55 -11.28 -12.89
N MET A 702 29.78 -10.77 -12.78
CA MET A 702 30.23 -9.61 -13.56
C MET A 702 30.16 -9.89 -15.08
N GLN A 703 30.58 -11.09 -15.52
CA GLN A 703 30.48 -11.50 -16.93
C GLN A 703 29.03 -11.58 -17.42
N GLN A 704 28.11 -12.09 -16.61
CA GLN A 704 26.69 -12.19 -16.97
C GLN A 704 26.07 -10.83 -17.26
N GLU A 705 26.47 -9.77 -16.55
CA GLU A 705 25.99 -8.40 -16.85
C GLU A 705 26.41 -7.93 -18.24
N PHE A 706 27.62 -8.28 -18.70
CA PHE A 706 28.04 -7.99 -20.09
C PHE A 706 27.26 -8.82 -21.12
N LEU A 707 26.95 -10.09 -20.83
CA LEU A 707 26.14 -10.94 -21.72
C LEU A 707 24.70 -10.45 -21.89
N ARG A 708 24.21 -9.58 -21.00
CA ARG A 708 22.92 -8.90 -21.10
C ARG A 708 22.92 -7.68 -22.03
N THR A 709 23.98 -7.44 -22.79
CA THR A 709 23.99 -6.41 -23.83
C THR A 709 23.55 -7.03 -25.17
N PRO A 710 22.62 -6.43 -25.94
CA PRO A 710 22.15 -7.01 -27.21
C PRO A 710 23.26 -7.14 -28.29
N GLN A 711 24.41 -6.50 -28.08
CA GLN A 711 25.55 -6.40 -28.98
C GLN A 711 26.62 -7.49 -28.74
N VAL A 712 26.27 -8.65 -28.19
CA VAL A 712 27.27 -9.71 -27.86
C VAL A 712 27.46 -10.68 -29.03
N ASN A 713 28.72 -10.99 -29.35
CA ASN A 713 29.10 -11.90 -30.43
C ASN A 713 28.48 -13.31 -30.26
N PRO A 714 27.77 -13.86 -31.26
CA PRO A 714 27.14 -15.19 -31.18
C PRO A 714 28.11 -16.33 -30.86
N LYS A 715 29.38 -16.24 -31.32
CA LYS A 715 30.42 -17.25 -31.04
C LYS A 715 30.82 -17.26 -29.56
N LEU A 716 30.75 -16.11 -28.89
CA LEU A 716 31.02 -15.99 -27.45
C LEU A 716 29.89 -16.59 -26.61
N ARG A 717 28.63 -16.52 -27.07
CA ARG A 717 27.50 -17.18 -26.39
C ARG A 717 27.60 -18.71 -26.40
N ALA A 718 28.13 -19.29 -27.48
CA ALA A 718 28.29 -20.74 -27.60
C ALA A 718 29.30 -21.36 -26.61
N LEU A 719 30.18 -20.54 -26.01
CA LEU A 719 31.13 -20.97 -24.98
C LEU A 719 30.46 -21.24 -23.62
N PHE A 720 29.15 -20.99 -23.46
CA PHE A 720 28.42 -21.15 -22.19
C PHE A 720 27.14 -22.00 -22.31
N PRO A 721 27.22 -23.32 -22.52
CA PRO A 721 26.03 -24.17 -22.70
C PRO A 721 25.21 -24.43 -21.42
N SER A 722 25.77 -24.20 -20.22
CA SER A 722 25.31 -24.83 -18.97
C SER A 722 24.75 -23.90 -17.88
N GLN A 723 24.40 -22.65 -18.19
CA GLN A 723 23.72 -21.76 -17.22
C GLN A 723 22.46 -21.13 -17.82
N GLN A 724 21.46 -21.97 -18.07
CA GLN A 724 20.14 -21.61 -18.62
C GLN A 724 19.23 -20.80 -17.67
N GLN A 725 19.67 -20.37 -16.49
CA GLN A 725 18.74 -19.88 -15.46
C GLN A 725 18.48 -18.37 -15.40
N GLN A 726 19.08 -17.51 -16.24
CA GLN A 726 18.68 -16.09 -16.28
C GLN A 726 18.80 -15.47 -17.68
N HIS A 727 18.00 -15.97 -18.63
CA HIS A 727 17.75 -15.25 -19.88
C HIS A 727 16.96 -13.96 -19.61
N VAL A 728 17.66 -12.84 -19.35
CA VAL A 728 17.03 -11.51 -19.19
C VAL A 728 17.07 -10.68 -20.46
N VAL A 729 17.95 -10.99 -21.42
CA VAL A 729 17.82 -10.45 -22.79
C VAL A 729 17.19 -11.51 -23.65
N SER A 730 15.86 -11.54 -23.61
CA SER A 730 15.11 -12.26 -24.61
C SER A 730 15.31 -11.59 -25.97
N HIS A 731 15.43 -12.39 -27.02
CA HIS A 731 15.35 -11.89 -28.40
C HIS A 731 13.92 -11.49 -28.78
N LEU A 732 12.95 -11.83 -27.94
CA LEU A 732 11.54 -11.53 -28.16
C LEU A 732 11.27 -10.05 -27.89
N PRO A 733 10.36 -9.42 -28.66
CA PRO A 733 9.81 -8.11 -28.33
C PRO A 733 9.35 -8.01 -26.87
N LEU A 734 9.46 -6.82 -26.27
CA LEU A 734 9.09 -6.58 -24.86
C LEU A 734 7.64 -6.97 -24.54
N GLU A 735 6.75 -6.81 -25.52
CA GLU A 735 5.35 -7.23 -25.40
C GLU A 735 5.21 -8.76 -25.29
N GLU A 736 5.95 -9.53 -26.10
CA GLU A 736 5.92 -10.99 -26.03
C GLU A 736 6.52 -11.51 -24.71
N GLN A 737 7.55 -10.83 -24.18
CA GLN A 737 8.11 -11.14 -22.86
C GLN A 737 7.06 -10.91 -21.75
N PHE A 738 6.26 -9.85 -21.85
CA PHE A 738 5.14 -9.64 -20.93
C PHE A 738 4.07 -10.73 -21.06
N GLU A 739 3.73 -11.14 -22.29
CA GLU A 739 2.78 -12.23 -22.52
C GLU A 739 3.26 -13.57 -21.94
N GLU A 740 4.55 -13.88 -22.06
CA GLU A 740 5.16 -15.05 -21.43
C GLU A 740 5.11 -14.98 -19.91
N ALA A 741 5.45 -13.82 -19.33
CA ALA A 741 5.31 -13.54 -17.91
C ALA A 741 3.87 -13.76 -17.43
N TRP A 742 2.91 -13.18 -18.14
CA TRP A 742 1.49 -13.27 -17.79
C TRP A 742 0.94 -14.68 -17.94
N LYS A 743 1.36 -15.41 -18.98
CA LYS A 743 0.97 -16.81 -19.19
C LYS A 743 1.40 -17.67 -18.01
N ALA A 744 2.64 -17.53 -17.54
CA ALA A 744 3.15 -18.26 -16.37
C ALA A 744 2.33 -17.97 -15.10
N ILE A 745 1.91 -16.72 -14.91
CA ILE A 745 1.04 -16.30 -13.81
C ILE A 745 -0.36 -16.90 -13.94
N ALA A 746 -0.95 -16.83 -15.14
CA ALA A 746 -2.31 -17.28 -15.40
C ALA A 746 -2.46 -18.81 -15.24
N GLU A 747 -1.48 -19.58 -15.73
CA GLU A 747 -1.45 -21.05 -15.64
C GLU A 747 -1.32 -21.55 -14.19
N ARG A 748 -0.49 -20.88 -13.38
CA ARG A 748 -0.21 -21.29 -12.00
C ARG A 748 -1.18 -20.69 -10.99
N GLY A 749 -1.67 -19.48 -11.26
CA GLY A 749 -2.54 -18.73 -10.35
C GLY A 749 -1.84 -17.99 -9.21
N TRP A 750 -0.51 -17.87 -9.28
CA TRP A 750 0.35 -17.14 -8.35
C TRP A 750 1.56 -16.58 -9.11
N LEU A 751 2.44 -15.81 -8.46
CA LEU A 751 3.57 -15.14 -9.12
C LEU A 751 4.86 -15.99 -9.04
N PRO A 752 5.38 -16.52 -10.17
CA PRO A 752 6.68 -17.17 -10.21
C PRO A 752 7.81 -16.20 -9.90
N ILE A 753 8.85 -16.67 -9.23
CA ILE A 753 9.95 -15.79 -8.76
C ILE A 753 10.81 -15.29 -9.92
N GLU A 754 11.04 -16.13 -10.92
CA GLU A 754 11.68 -15.73 -12.17
C GLU A 754 10.85 -14.66 -12.89
N THR A 755 9.52 -14.81 -12.90
CA THR A 755 8.60 -13.82 -13.47
C THR A 755 8.62 -12.49 -12.70
N THR A 756 8.83 -12.50 -11.38
CA THR A 756 9.01 -11.27 -10.60
C THR A 756 10.20 -10.44 -11.12
N PHE A 757 11.34 -11.09 -11.42
CA PHE A 757 12.51 -10.39 -11.96
C PHE A 757 12.30 -9.89 -13.40
N LEU A 758 11.56 -10.65 -14.21
CA LEU A 758 11.18 -10.23 -15.56
C LEU A 758 10.28 -9.00 -15.51
N LEU A 759 9.26 -8.98 -14.65
CA LEU A 759 8.38 -7.84 -14.45
C LEU A 759 9.11 -6.60 -13.90
N ASP A 760 10.06 -6.76 -12.96
CA ASP A 760 10.93 -5.66 -12.54
C ASP A 760 11.74 -5.11 -13.73
N THR A 761 12.28 -6.00 -14.56
CA THR A 761 13.07 -5.58 -15.74
C THR A 761 12.20 -4.84 -16.75
N LEU A 762 10.98 -5.31 -17.01
CA LEU A 762 10.00 -4.64 -17.87
C LEU A 762 9.59 -3.28 -17.30
N LEU A 763 9.36 -3.18 -15.99
CA LEU A 763 9.06 -1.91 -15.32
C LEU A 763 10.18 -0.89 -15.52
N GLN A 764 11.43 -1.30 -15.33
CA GLN A 764 12.58 -0.41 -15.51
C GLN A 764 12.80 -0.02 -16.98
N SER A 765 12.47 -0.90 -17.93
CA SER A 765 12.73 -0.69 -19.36
C SER A 765 11.62 0.11 -20.05
N CYS A 766 10.36 -0.18 -19.74
CA CYS A 766 9.18 0.41 -20.38
C CYS A 766 8.53 1.53 -19.55
N GLY A 767 8.83 1.59 -18.25
CA GLY A 767 8.22 2.52 -17.31
C GLY A 767 6.88 2.06 -16.71
N PRO A 768 6.41 2.74 -15.65
CA PRO A 768 5.22 2.35 -14.89
C PRO A 768 3.91 2.45 -15.69
N ALA A 769 3.77 3.46 -16.55
CA ALA A 769 2.57 3.66 -17.36
C ALA A 769 2.31 2.48 -18.30
N TRP A 770 3.34 2.04 -19.01
CA TRP A 770 3.26 0.89 -19.91
C TRP A 770 2.91 -0.39 -19.16
N LEU A 771 3.56 -0.67 -18.03
CA LEU A 771 3.29 -1.88 -17.27
C LEU A 771 1.85 -1.90 -16.72
N VAL A 772 1.41 -0.78 -16.13
CA VAL A 772 0.04 -0.67 -15.59
C VAL A 772 -0.99 -0.83 -16.71
N GLU A 773 -0.79 -0.21 -17.87
CA GLU A 773 -1.68 -0.40 -19.04
C GLU A 773 -1.81 -1.87 -19.42
N LYS A 774 -0.69 -2.60 -19.54
CA LYS A 774 -0.71 -4.03 -19.89
C LYS A 774 -1.38 -4.89 -18.83
N LEU A 775 -1.12 -4.63 -17.54
CA LEU A 775 -1.76 -5.33 -16.43
C LEU A 775 -3.27 -5.11 -16.40
N ILE A 776 -3.74 -3.87 -16.52
CA ILE A 776 -5.17 -3.55 -16.58
C ILE A 776 -5.80 -4.15 -17.84
N GLY A 777 -5.09 -4.17 -18.98
CA GLY A 777 -5.54 -4.88 -20.17
C GLY A 777 -5.91 -6.34 -19.88
N LYS A 778 -5.12 -7.05 -19.05
CA LYS A 778 -5.42 -8.43 -18.64
C LYS A 778 -6.60 -8.54 -17.69
N LEU A 779 -6.79 -7.57 -16.79
CA LEU A 779 -7.98 -7.51 -15.94
C LEU A 779 -9.27 -7.45 -16.78
N PHE A 780 -9.29 -6.63 -17.83
CA PHE A 780 -10.47 -6.45 -18.67
C PHE A 780 -10.76 -7.62 -19.63
N VAL A 781 -9.84 -8.58 -19.77
CA VAL A 781 -10.09 -9.84 -20.49
C VAL A 781 -10.92 -10.82 -19.64
N CYS A 782 -10.89 -10.70 -18.31
CA CYS A 782 -11.62 -11.59 -17.42
C CYS A 782 -13.14 -11.38 -17.52
N LYS A 783 -13.88 -12.49 -17.59
CA LYS A 783 -15.35 -12.50 -17.71
C LYS A 783 -16.07 -12.78 -16.40
N TYR A 784 -15.46 -13.54 -15.50
CA TYR A 784 -16.05 -13.96 -14.24
C TYR A 784 -15.52 -13.14 -13.07
N VAL A 785 -16.40 -12.76 -12.13
CA VAL A 785 -16.05 -11.95 -10.94
C VAL A 785 -14.95 -12.61 -10.10
N ARG A 786 -14.97 -13.95 -9.98
CA ARG A 786 -13.91 -14.70 -9.28
C ARG A 786 -12.54 -14.48 -9.92
N ASP A 787 -12.46 -14.58 -11.24
CA ASP A 787 -11.20 -14.47 -11.98
C ASP A 787 -10.74 -13.00 -12.04
N LEU A 788 -11.68 -12.04 -12.08
CA LEU A 788 -11.41 -10.62 -11.93
C LEU A 788 -10.77 -10.30 -10.58
N ASN A 789 -11.35 -10.76 -9.48
CA ASN A 789 -10.80 -10.53 -8.13
C ASN A 789 -9.44 -11.19 -7.95
N LYS A 790 -9.25 -12.43 -8.45
CA LYS A 790 -7.95 -13.10 -8.47
C LYS A 790 -6.91 -12.29 -9.25
N THR A 791 -7.28 -11.85 -10.45
CA THR A 791 -6.39 -11.07 -11.32
C THR A 791 -6.05 -9.72 -10.70
N MET A 792 -7.03 -9.05 -10.09
CA MET A 792 -6.83 -7.79 -9.37
C MET A 792 -5.87 -7.94 -8.19
N ASP A 793 -6.03 -8.97 -7.36
CA ASP A 793 -5.13 -9.27 -6.24
C ASP A 793 -3.67 -9.45 -6.70
N ILE A 794 -3.46 -10.15 -7.82
CA ILE A 794 -2.13 -10.37 -8.41
C ILE A 794 -1.58 -9.05 -8.99
N ILE A 795 -2.39 -8.28 -9.72
CA ILE A 795 -1.99 -6.97 -10.28
C ILE A 795 -1.61 -6.01 -9.16
N PHE A 796 -2.44 -5.93 -8.12
CA PHE A 796 -2.19 -5.12 -6.94
C PHE A 796 -0.84 -5.47 -6.31
N ALA A 797 -0.54 -6.76 -6.17
CA ALA A 797 0.77 -7.20 -5.70
C ALA A 797 1.91 -6.81 -6.66
N ILE A 798 1.77 -7.04 -7.97
CA ILE A 798 2.77 -6.64 -8.98
C ILE A 798 3.06 -5.14 -8.95
N MET A 799 2.05 -4.30 -8.72
CA MET A 799 2.26 -2.86 -8.58
C MET A 799 3.17 -2.50 -7.39
N HIS A 800 3.37 -3.38 -6.40
CA HIS A 800 4.33 -3.16 -5.31
C HIS A 800 5.80 -3.24 -5.75
N LEU A 801 6.10 -3.61 -7.00
CA LEU A 801 7.43 -3.37 -7.59
C LEU A 801 7.81 -1.88 -7.49
N ASP A 802 6.85 -0.98 -7.68
CA ASP A 802 6.95 0.46 -7.40
C ASP A 802 5.54 1.04 -7.18
N ILE A 803 5.01 0.86 -5.96
CA ILE A 803 3.61 1.16 -5.65
C ILE A 803 3.25 2.63 -5.91
N GLU A 804 4.17 3.54 -5.63
CA GLU A 804 3.95 4.98 -5.78
C GLU A 804 3.84 5.35 -7.26
N ARG A 805 4.84 4.98 -8.08
CA ARG A 805 4.82 5.34 -9.52
C ARG A 805 3.73 4.60 -10.29
N CYS A 806 3.45 3.34 -9.93
CA CYS A 806 2.36 2.59 -10.56
C CYS A 806 0.98 3.17 -10.19
N THR A 807 0.78 3.58 -8.93
CA THR A 807 -0.46 4.25 -8.50
C THR A 807 -0.64 5.58 -9.22
N ILE A 808 0.41 6.40 -9.31
CA ILE A 808 0.35 7.66 -10.05
C ILE A 808 0.02 7.42 -11.51
N ALA A 809 0.66 6.45 -12.18
CA ALA A 809 0.37 6.13 -13.58
C ALA A 809 -1.09 5.66 -13.78
N LEU A 810 -1.60 4.82 -12.89
CA LEU A 810 -3.00 4.38 -12.90
C LEU A 810 -3.97 5.56 -12.81
N LEU A 811 -3.76 6.46 -11.86
CA LEU A 811 -4.69 7.54 -11.52
C LEU A 811 -4.56 8.80 -12.39
N SER A 812 -3.37 9.12 -12.89
CA SER A 812 -3.11 10.35 -13.67
C SER A 812 -3.19 10.14 -15.19
N GLN A 813 -2.95 8.92 -15.67
CA GLN A 813 -2.88 8.62 -17.11
C GLN A 813 -4.01 7.69 -17.51
N LEU A 814 -4.02 6.46 -16.97
CA LEU A 814 -4.90 5.40 -17.48
C LEU A 814 -6.38 5.63 -17.17
N VAL A 815 -6.75 5.85 -15.91
CA VAL A 815 -8.16 6.07 -15.52
C VAL A 815 -8.74 7.32 -16.20
N PRO A 816 -8.06 8.49 -16.21
CA PRO A 816 -8.54 9.65 -16.96
C PRO A 816 -8.69 9.39 -18.45
N MET A 817 -7.74 8.68 -19.08
CA MET A 817 -7.85 8.29 -20.50
C MET A 817 -9.11 7.46 -20.77
N MET A 818 -9.40 6.46 -19.94
CA MET A 818 -10.58 5.61 -20.07
C MET A 818 -11.90 6.36 -19.82
N LEU A 819 -11.90 7.38 -18.94
CA LEU A 819 -13.06 8.22 -18.68
C LEU A 819 -13.31 9.26 -19.77
N LEU A 820 -12.25 9.86 -20.32
CA LEU A 820 -12.36 10.95 -21.29
C LEU A 820 -12.51 10.46 -22.74
N SER A 821 -11.88 9.35 -23.11
CA SER A 821 -11.94 8.83 -24.46
C SER A 821 -13.22 8.01 -24.70
N LYS A 822 -13.86 8.21 -25.86
CA LYS A 822 -14.96 7.35 -26.36
C LYS A 822 -14.48 6.25 -27.31
N ALA A 823 -13.24 6.31 -27.78
CA ALA A 823 -12.71 5.44 -28.82
C ALA A 823 -11.76 4.35 -28.31
N GLN A 824 -11.48 4.32 -27.01
CA GLN A 824 -10.54 3.36 -26.43
C GLN A 824 -11.25 2.15 -25.83
N THR A 825 -10.74 0.97 -26.19
CA THR A 825 -11.03 -0.28 -25.52
C THR A 825 -9.93 -0.55 -24.49
N PRO A 826 -10.28 -1.00 -23.27
CA PRO A 826 -11.61 -1.46 -22.86
C PRO A 826 -12.50 -0.35 -22.25
N GLU A 827 -13.81 -0.44 -22.46
CA GLU A 827 -14.78 0.47 -21.83
C GLU A 827 -14.96 0.18 -20.33
N ILE A 828 -15.17 1.23 -19.53
CA ILE A 828 -15.47 1.11 -18.10
C ILE A 828 -16.93 0.68 -17.94
N VAL A 829 -17.15 -0.63 -17.86
CA VAL A 829 -18.47 -1.26 -17.65
C VAL A 829 -18.37 -2.34 -16.57
N ASP A 830 -19.51 -2.69 -15.96
CA ASP A 830 -19.54 -3.76 -14.97
C ASP A 830 -19.46 -5.16 -15.60
N PRO A 831 -18.82 -6.13 -14.92
CA PRO A 831 -18.26 -6.05 -13.55
C PRO A 831 -16.83 -5.50 -13.44
N GLN A 832 -16.14 -5.17 -14.54
CA GLN A 832 -14.75 -4.72 -14.55
C GLN A 832 -14.58 -3.34 -13.90
N SER A 833 -15.54 -2.44 -14.09
CA SER A 833 -15.50 -1.07 -13.55
C SER A 833 -15.32 -1.08 -12.03
N ARG A 834 -16.11 -1.92 -11.35
CA ARG A 834 -16.05 -2.13 -9.90
C ARG A 834 -14.69 -2.60 -9.43
N VAL A 835 -14.12 -3.59 -10.11
CA VAL A 835 -12.84 -4.18 -9.71
C VAL A 835 -11.68 -3.22 -9.97
N LEU A 836 -11.76 -2.43 -11.05
CA LEU A 836 -10.83 -1.32 -11.30
C LEU A 836 -10.93 -0.25 -10.22
N ALA A 837 -12.15 0.14 -9.81
CA ALA A 837 -12.36 1.12 -8.73
C ALA A 837 -11.74 0.62 -7.41
N LYS A 838 -11.97 -0.66 -7.08
CA LYS A 838 -11.38 -1.32 -5.91
C LYS A 838 -9.85 -1.33 -5.94
N LEU A 839 -9.26 -1.67 -7.09
CA LEU A 839 -7.79 -1.61 -7.28
C LEU A 839 -7.26 -0.19 -7.07
N CYS A 840 -7.91 0.83 -7.64
CA CYS A 840 -7.51 2.22 -7.47
C CYS A 840 -7.52 2.63 -5.99
N VAL A 841 -8.59 2.30 -5.26
CA VAL A 841 -8.72 2.60 -3.82
C VAL A 841 -7.64 1.89 -3.01
N TYR A 842 -7.39 0.60 -3.26
CA TYR A 842 -6.33 -0.16 -2.58
C TYR A 842 -4.95 0.50 -2.80
N CYS A 843 -4.64 0.87 -4.04
CA CYS A 843 -3.41 1.55 -4.42
C CYS A 843 -3.26 2.93 -3.74
N ILE A 844 -4.34 3.73 -3.65
CA ILE A 844 -4.33 5.03 -2.96
C ILE A 844 -3.99 4.86 -1.48
N ILE A 845 -4.70 3.96 -0.79
CA ILE A 845 -4.54 3.74 0.66
C ILE A 845 -3.11 3.29 0.97
N VAL A 846 -2.59 2.30 0.23
CA VAL A 846 -1.22 1.80 0.47
C VAL A 846 -0.16 2.85 0.12
N THR A 847 -0.32 3.61 -0.96
CA THR A 847 0.64 4.66 -1.34
C THR A 847 0.68 5.77 -0.29
N MET A 848 -0.47 6.16 0.24
CA MET A 848 -0.59 7.16 1.30
C MET A 848 0.13 6.73 2.59
N GLU A 849 -0.07 5.48 3.02
CA GLU A 849 0.56 4.95 4.24
C GLU A 849 2.07 4.68 4.06
N THR A 850 2.50 4.29 2.85
CA THR A 850 3.92 4.16 2.51
C THR A 850 4.62 5.53 2.57
N SER A 851 3.95 6.59 2.11
CA SER A 851 4.46 7.96 2.14
C SER A 851 4.64 8.50 3.57
N LEU A 852 3.80 8.06 4.51
CA LEU A 852 3.86 8.45 5.92
C LEU A 852 4.95 7.71 6.71
N THR A 853 5.26 6.47 6.30
CA THR A 853 6.23 5.60 6.98
C THR A 853 7.63 5.62 6.35
N ALA A 854 7.79 6.27 5.19
CA ALA A 854 9.07 6.35 4.49
C ALA A 854 10.08 7.26 5.21
N THR A 855 10.89 6.69 6.10
CA THR A 855 12.31 7.06 6.20
C THR A 855 12.97 6.61 4.91
N LYS A 856 13.07 7.51 3.92
CA LYS A 856 13.74 7.34 2.61
C LYS A 856 13.90 5.86 2.21
N LYS A 857 12.83 5.23 1.70
CA LYS A 857 13.00 4.00 0.91
C LYS A 857 14.05 4.33 -0.14
N ARG A 858 15.17 3.60 -0.12
CA ARG A 858 16.26 3.75 -1.07
C ARG A 858 15.67 3.66 -2.47
N THR A 859 15.58 4.80 -3.15
CA THR A 859 15.37 4.85 -4.58
C THR A 859 16.50 4.03 -5.19
N ARG A 860 16.20 2.79 -5.61
CA ARG A 860 17.12 2.01 -6.43
C ARG A 860 17.54 2.90 -7.58
N GLY A 861 18.86 3.06 -7.74
CA GLY A 861 19.52 4.03 -8.61
C GLY A 861 18.67 4.42 -9.81
N THR A 862 18.00 5.55 -9.68
CA THR A 862 17.48 6.26 -10.85
C THR A 862 18.68 7.01 -11.40
N ALA A 863 19.01 6.75 -12.65
CA ALA A 863 19.84 7.64 -13.47
C ALA A 863 19.08 8.94 -13.77
N SER A 864 18.50 9.59 -12.76
CA SER A 864 17.85 10.89 -12.84
C SER A 864 18.60 11.97 -12.06
N SER A 865 19.71 11.63 -11.39
CA SER A 865 20.56 12.62 -10.71
C SER A 865 21.67 13.19 -11.61
N GLU A 866 21.84 12.68 -12.85
CA GLU A 866 22.84 13.20 -13.80
C GLU A 866 22.22 14.07 -14.90
N LEU A 867 20.89 14.14 -15.01
CA LEU A 867 20.22 14.99 -16.01
C LEU A 867 20.12 16.46 -15.56
N GLU A 868 20.24 16.75 -14.27
CA GLU A 868 20.25 18.13 -13.74
C GLU A 868 21.61 18.82 -13.88
N ASP A 869 22.71 18.08 -14.10
CA ASP A 869 24.06 18.65 -14.30
C ASP A 869 24.41 18.90 -15.78
N LEU A 870 23.62 18.40 -16.74
CA LEU A 870 23.89 18.59 -18.17
C LEU A 870 23.38 19.94 -18.71
N ASP A 871 22.47 20.61 -17.99
CA ASP A 871 21.95 21.94 -18.35
C ASP A 871 22.90 23.09 -17.92
N ALA A 872 23.96 22.78 -17.17
CA ALA A 872 24.95 23.75 -16.70
C ALA A 872 26.05 24.10 -17.75
N LEU A 873 26.05 23.47 -18.93
CA LEU A 873 27.13 23.63 -19.93
C LEU A 873 26.76 24.40 -21.22
N CYS A 874 25.54 24.93 -21.35
CA CYS A 874 25.21 25.85 -22.45
C CYS A 874 25.37 27.32 -22.02
N THR A 875 26.59 27.83 -22.09
CA THR A 875 26.86 29.27 -22.00
C THR A 875 26.49 29.95 -23.32
N SER A 876 25.49 30.83 -23.31
CA SER A 876 25.34 31.87 -24.35
C SER A 876 24.46 33.04 -23.91
N ALA A 877 25.12 34.21 -23.83
CA ALA A 877 24.65 35.57 -24.05
C ALA A 877 23.67 36.23 -23.06
N LYS A 878 24.27 37.05 -22.19
CA LYS A 878 23.69 38.22 -21.50
C LYS A 878 22.86 39.09 -22.46
N LEU A 879 21.65 39.46 -22.04
CA LEU A 879 21.01 40.71 -22.43
C LEU A 879 20.41 41.38 -21.19
N ARG A 880 21.00 42.53 -20.83
CA ARG A 880 20.58 43.44 -19.75
C ARG A 880 19.17 43.95 -20.02
N LYS A 881 18.28 43.91 -19.03
CA LYS A 881 17.05 44.70 -19.03
C LYS A 881 17.27 45.95 -18.18
N ILE A 882 17.22 47.10 -18.85
CA ILE A 882 17.32 48.45 -18.30
C ILE A 882 16.02 48.75 -17.54
N GLU A 883 16.18 49.25 -16.30
CA GLU A 883 15.11 49.85 -15.50
C GLU A 883 14.70 51.19 -16.11
N LEU A 884 13.40 51.42 -16.24
CA LEU A 884 12.85 52.75 -16.44
C LEU A 884 11.82 53.00 -15.32
N GLU A 885 12.21 53.89 -14.42
CA GLU A 885 11.39 54.51 -13.39
C GLU A 885 10.24 55.33 -14.00
N GLY A 886 9.16 55.50 -13.22
CA GLY A 886 8.56 56.82 -13.09
C GLY A 886 7.04 56.92 -13.25
N MET A 887 6.44 57.63 -12.28
CA MET A 887 5.04 58.06 -12.13
C MET A 887 4.08 56.95 -11.65
N GLY A 888 3.67 56.88 -10.38
CA GLY A 888 3.19 57.95 -9.48
C GLY A 888 1.65 57.85 -9.47
N VAL A 889 0.88 57.84 -8.39
CA VAL A 889 0.91 58.40 -7.02
C VAL A 889 -0.21 57.63 -6.27
N GLY A 890 -0.30 57.34 -4.97
CA GLY A 890 0.40 57.72 -3.74
C GLY A 890 -0.54 57.33 -2.57
N CYS A 891 -0.02 56.66 -1.53
CA CYS A 891 0.08 57.15 -0.14
C CYS A 891 -1.22 56.98 0.71
N THR A 892 -1.25 56.55 1.97
CA THR A 892 -0.32 56.65 3.13
C THR A 892 -0.60 55.49 4.13
N GLU A 893 0.38 54.75 4.66
CA GLU A 893 1.13 54.99 5.92
C GLU A 893 0.25 55.07 7.19
N SER A 894 0.53 54.39 8.31
CA SER A 894 1.79 54.51 9.08
C SER A 894 2.16 53.30 9.94
N ALA A 895 3.47 53.12 10.08
CA ALA A 895 4.20 52.10 10.83
C ALA A 895 4.34 52.38 12.34
N THR A 896 4.65 51.32 13.10
CA THR A 896 5.63 51.21 14.22
C THR A 896 5.49 49.76 14.74
N GLY A 897 6.49 48.90 14.98
CA GLY A 897 7.92 49.03 15.17
C GLY A 897 8.29 48.04 16.30
N GLY A 898 9.44 47.37 16.20
CA GLY A 898 10.13 46.79 17.36
C GLY A 898 9.82 45.34 17.75
N ALA A 899 10.89 44.62 18.06
CA ALA A 899 10.96 43.20 18.35
C ALA A 899 10.74 42.85 19.84
N THR A 900 10.73 41.54 20.11
CA THR A 900 10.94 40.81 21.39
C THR A 900 9.73 40.63 22.32
N GLY A 901 9.55 39.41 22.84
CA GLY A 901 8.71 39.17 24.02
C GLY A 901 7.96 37.85 24.02
N THR A 902 8.57 36.86 24.65
CA THR A 902 8.06 35.55 25.05
C THR A 902 6.87 35.60 26.05
N GLU A 903 6.02 34.58 25.93
CA GLU A 903 5.37 33.81 27.01
C GLU A 903 4.02 34.22 27.67
N PHE A 904 3.23 33.16 27.88
CA PHE A 904 2.34 32.80 29.01
C PHE A 904 0.80 32.94 28.94
N SER A 905 0.18 31.79 29.27
CA SER A 905 -0.98 31.57 30.17
C SER A 905 -2.37 31.37 29.54
N LEU A 906 -3.29 30.56 30.06
CA LEU A 906 -3.36 29.34 30.90
C LEU A 906 -4.87 28.97 30.94
N ASP A 907 -5.14 27.68 31.09
CA ASP A 907 -6.42 27.00 31.28
C ASP A 907 -7.49 27.68 32.15
N SER A 908 -8.74 27.29 31.91
CA SER A 908 -9.59 26.84 33.03
C SER A 908 -10.40 25.61 32.64
N ALA A 909 -10.13 24.55 33.39
CA ALA A 909 -10.78 23.25 33.40
C ALA A 909 -12.17 23.26 34.05
N LEU A 910 -12.96 22.20 33.80
CA LEU A 910 -13.75 21.43 34.79
C LEU A 910 -14.19 20.09 34.12
N GLU A 911 -13.68 18.97 34.64
CA GLU A 911 -13.98 17.55 34.32
C GLU A 911 -15.31 17.08 34.98
N PRO A 912 -15.92 15.89 34.71
CA PRO A 912 -15.26 14.57 34.67
C PRO A 912 -15.81 13.42 33.76
N THR A 913 -14.89 12.48 33.48
CA THR A 913 -15.07 11.02 33.28
C THR A 913 -16.08 10.47 32.25
N ALA A 914 -15.59 10.07 31.07
CA ALA A 914 -16.06 8.86 30.35
C ALA A 914 -15.02 8.40 29.30
N SER A 915 -14.61 7.14 29.43
CA SER A 915 -13.96 6.25 28.44
C SER A 915 -12.78 6.82 27.64
N ALA A 916 -11.58 6.57 28.15
CA ALA A 916 -10.35 6.54 27.36
C ALA A 916 -10.46 5.46 26.27
N TRP A 917 -10.65 5.87 25.02
CA TRP A 917 -10.16 5.30 23.76
C TRP A 917 -10.30 6.43 22.73
N THR A 918 -9.36 6.53 21.77
CA THR A 918 -9.30 7.53 20.66
C THR A 918 -8.46 8.79 20.88
N THR A 919 -7.17 8.68 21.24
CA THR A 919 -6.26 9.85 21.08
C THR A 919 -4.80 9.51 20.78
N GLU A 920 -4.51 8.69 19.76
CA GLU A 920 -3.13 8.58 19.22
C GLU A 920 -3.01 8.59 17.68
N ALA A 921 -4.01 9.08 16.92
CA ALA A 921 -3.89 9.14 15.45
C ALA A 921 -4.40 10.42 14.76
N ALA A 922 -4.82 11.45 15.51
CA ALA A 922 -5.23 12.74 14.93
C ALA A 922 -4.05 13.73 14.86
N SER A 923 -2.94 13.32 14.23
CA SER A 923 -2.04 14.32 13.64
C SER A 923 -2.57 14.62 12.23
N ASN A 924 -2.71 15.90 11.89
CA ASN A 924 -3.08 16.37 10.55
C ASN A 924 -2.02 15.93 9.53
N ALA A 925 -2.06 14.67 9.08
CA ALA A 925 -1.19 14.16 8.04
C ALA A 925 -1.63 14.75 6.69
N SER A 926 -0.88 15.74 6.20
CA SER A 926 -1.03 16.24 4.83
C SER A 926 -0.60 15.17 3.84
N LEU A 927 -1.33 15.05 2.72
CA LEU A 927 -0.98 14.14 1.64
C LEU A 927 0.34 14.63 0.99
N LYS A 928 1.25 13.72 0.62
CA LYS A 928 2.50 14.10 -0.07
C LYS A 928 2.29 14.18 -1.59
N GLU A 929 3.02 15.07 -2.25
CA GLU A 929 3.18 15.02 -3.72
C GLU A 929 4.00 13.78 -4.12
N PRO A 930 3.75 13.15 -5.28
CA PRO A 930 2.86 13.59 -6.39
C PRO A 930 1.40 13.15 -6.27
N LEU A 931 1.06 12.35 -5.25
CA LEU A 931 -0.25 11.73 -5.12
C LEU A 931 -1.37 12.78 -4.96
N GLN A 932 -1.09 13.89 -4.26
CA GLN A 932 -2.08 14.95 -4.01
C GLN A 932 -2.53 15.62 -5.30
N SER A 933 -1.59 16.13 -6.12
CA SER A 933 -1.90 16.75 -7.40
C SER A 933 -2.63 15.79 -8.36
N CYS A 934 -2.22 14.53 -8.35
CA CYS A 934 -2.86 13.47 -9.14
C CYS A 934 -4.35 13.30 -8.77
N LEU A 935 -4.66 13.16 -7.48
CA LEU A 935 -6.04 13.00 -6.99
C LEU A 935 -6.90 14.24 -7.24
N GLN A 936 -6.35 15.44 -7.05
CA GLN A 936 -7.08 16.68 -7.36
C GLN A 936 -7.46 16.75 -8.85
N THR A 937 -6.55 16.32 -9.74
CA THR A 937 -6.81 16.30 -11.18
C THR A 937 -7.86 15.25 -11.55
N LEU A 938 -7.78 14.06 -10.94
CA LEU A 938 -8.78 13.00 -11.11
C LEU A 938 -10.17 13.45 -10.64
N PHE A 939 -10.27 14.08 -9.46
CA PHE A 939 -11.56 14.54 -8.94
C PHE A 939 -12.15 15.70 -9.73
N ARG A 940 -11.33 16.58 -10.34
CA ARG A 940 -11.82 17.55 -11.33
C ARG A 940 -12.41 16.85 -12.55
N THR A 941 -11.78 15.77 -13.01
CA THR A 941 -12.28 14.95 -14.12
C THR A 941 -13.62 14.30 -13.76
N PHE A 942 -13.77 13.79 -12.54
CA PHE A 942 -15.05 13.26 -12.04
C PHE A 942 -16.15 14.32 -12.04
N ALA A 943 -15.85 15.52 -11.57
CA ALA A 943 -16.81 16.63 -11.54
C ALA A 943 -17.32 17.02 -12.94
N GLN A 944 -16.47 16.94 -13.96
CA GLN A 944 -16.87 17.21 -15.35
C GLN A 944 -17.89 16.20 -15.87
N HIS A 945 -17.80 14.92 -15.47
CA HIS A 945 -18.74 13.88 -15.89
C HIS A 945 -20.04 13.86 -15.10
N ILE A 946 -20.01 14.28 -13.84
CA ILE A 946 -21.20 14.34 -12.96
C ILE A 946 -22.04 15.60 -13.23
N ALA A 947 -21.58 16.52 -14.10
CA ALA A 947 -22.34 17.70 -14.50
C ALA A 947 -23.58 17.38 -15.37
N THR A 948 -23.67 16.17 -15.94
CA THR A 948 -24.85 15.72 -16.69
C THR A 948 -25.82 15.00 -15.76
N ASP A 949 -27.10 15.34 -15.77
CA ASP A 949 -28.16 14.69 -14.97
C ASP A 949 -28.52 13.26 -15.44
N GLU A 950 -27.61 12.56 -16.12
CA GLU A 950 -27.81 11.24 -16.71
C GLU A 950 -26.90 10.18 -16.04
N LEU A 951 -27.51 9.06 -15.64
CA LEU A 951 -26.76 7.90 -15.15
C LEU A 951 -26.04 7.22 -16.31
N SER A 952 -24.72 7.14 -16.23
CA SER A 952 -23.86 6.44 -17.21
C SER A 952 -22.90 5.49 -16.51
N PRO A 953 -22.33 4.48 -17.20
CA PRO A 953 -21.32 3.58 -16.61
C PRO A 953 -20.13 4.33 -15.99
N LYS A 954 -19.75 5.49 -16.57
CA LYS A 954 -18.69 6.35 -16.06
C LYS A 954 -19.08 7.04 -14.75
N VAL A 955 -20.33 7.53 -14.65
CA VAL A 955 -20.86 8.10 -13.39
C VAL A 955 -20.98 7.02 -12.33
N TYR A 956 -21.41 5.81 -12.70
CA TYR A 956 -21.50 4.68 -11.78
C TYR A 956 -20.11 4.23 -11.28
N PHE A 957 -19.09 4.23 -12.13
CA PHE A 957 -17.70 4.01 -11.70
C PHE A 957 -17.24 5.02 -10.64
N VAL A 958 -17.55 6.31 -10.82
CA VAL A 958 -17.22 7.34 -9.82
C VAL A 958 -17.94 7.08 -8.49
N PHE A 959 -19.20 6.68 -8.55
CA PHE A 959 -19.95 6.27 -7.35
C PHE A 959 -19.28 5.08 -6.65
N GLN A 960 -18.98 4.01 -7.38
CA GLN A 960 -18.29 2.84 -6.84
C GLN A 960 -16.94 3.21 -6.22
N PHE A 961 -16.15 4.05 -6.90
CA PHE A 961 -14.85 4.53 -6.42
C PHE A 961 -14.97 5.25 -5.08
N LEU A 962 -15.89 6.22 -4.96
CA LEU A 962 -16.06 7.00 -3.73
C LEU A 962 -16.61 6.14 -2.59
N SER A 963 -17.59 5.27 -2.88
CA SER A 963 -18.13 4.33 -1.90
C SER A 963 -17.05 3.39 -1.35
N LEU A 964 -16.24 2.79 -2.23
CA LEU A 964 -15.14 1.91 -1.83
C LEU A 964 -14.04 2.65 -1.05
N LEU A 965 -13.79 3.93 -1.40
CA LEU A 965 -12.80 4.77 -0.71
C LEU A 965 -13.21 5.03 0.74
N VAL A 966 -14.48 5.35 0.98
CA VAL A 966 -15.04 5.55 2.33
C VAL A 966 -15.08 4.23 3.09
N GLU A 967 -15.58 3.15 2.47
CA GLU A 967 -15.65 1.81 3.08
C GLU A 967 -14.27 1.30 3.54
N SER A 968 -13.28 1.37 2.66
CA SER A 968 -11.94 0.80 2.90
C SER A 968 -11.05 1.72 3.77
N GLY A 969 -11.25 3.04 3.65
CA GLY A 969 -10.39 4.05 4.26
C GLY A 969 -10.83 4.53 5.64
N ARG A 970 -12.14 4.57 5.90
CA ARG A 970 -12.76 5.16 7.11
C ARG A 970 -12.16 6.55 7.41
N GLU A 971 -11.91 6.87 8.68
CA GLU A 971 -11.37 8.16 9.14
C GLU A 971 -9.99 8.51 8.55
N ARG A 972 -9.20 7.53 8.10
CA ARG A 972 -7.82 7.79 7.61
C ARG A 972 -7.80 8.46 6.23
N ILE A 973 -8.89 8.34 5.48
CA ILE A 973 -8.98 8.85 4.11
C ILE A 973 -9.49 10.29 4.06
N MET A 974 -9.71 10.91 5.22
CA MET A 974 -10.17 12.30 5.33
C MET A 974 -9.26 13.30 4.62
N CYS A 975 -7.94 13.09 4.59
CA CYS A 975 -7.02 13.93 3.83
C CYS A 975 -7.22 13.82 2.30
N VAL A 976 -7.70 12.68 1.80
CA VAL A 976 -8.09 12.49 0.40
C VAL A 976 -9.48 13.07 0.14
N LEU A 977 -10.46 12.82 1.03
CA LEU A 977 -11.83 13.34 0.86
C LEU A 977 -11.88 14.87 0.85
N LYS A 978 -10.98 15.53 1.60
CA LYS A 978 -10.81 17.00 1.57
C LYS A 978 -10.42 17.56 0.19
N LEU A 979 -9.96 16.71 -0.74
CA LEU A 979 -9.63 17.13 -2.11
C LEU A 979 -10.84 17.10 -3.06
N LEU A 980 -11.99 16.55 -2.63
CA LEU A 980 -13.19 16.48 -3.46
C LEU A 980 -13.74 17.89 -3.74
N PRO A 981 -14.09 18.21 -5.01
CA PRO A 981 -14.76 19.45 -5.34
C PRO A 981 -16.09 19.63 -4.59
N ASN A 982 -16.36 20.85 -4.13
CA ASN A 982 -17.61 21.20 -3.47
C ASN A 982 -18.82 20.86 -4.37
N GLY A 983 -19.81 20.18 -3.80
CA GLY A 983 -21.04 19.79 -4.51
C GLY A 983 -20.93 18.56 -5.40
N LEU A 984 -19.76 17.90 -5.49
CA LEU A 984 -19.59 16.66 -6.27
C LEU A 984 -20.50 15.54 -5.75
N VAL A 985 -20.43 15.26 -4.45
CA VAL A 985 -21.24 14.22 -3.78
C VAL A 985 -22.73 14.55 -3.90
N GLN A 986 -23.10 15.82 -3.73
CA GLN A 986 -24.48 16.29 -3.91
C GLN A 986 -24.98 16.06 -5.34
N SER A 987 -24.16 16.31 -6.35
CA SER A 987 -24.53 16.11 -7.75
C SER A 987 -24.63 14.62 -8.08
N LEU A 988 -23.77 13.79 -7.48
CA LEU A 988 -23.84 12.34 -7.60
C LEU A 988 -25.12 11.76 -6.96
N LEU A 989 -25.48 12.26 -5.77
CA LEU A 989 -26.74 11.93 -5.07
C LEU A 989 -27.98 12.26 -5.91
N LYS A 990 -27.95 13.32 -6.73
CA LYS A 990 -29.07 13.65 -7.63
C LYS A 990 -29.27 12.65 -8.75
N ILE A 991 -28.17 12.10 -9.29
CA ILE A 991 -28.18 11.20 -10.44
C ILE A 991 -28.51 9.77 -10.01
N ASN A 992 -27.97 9.33 -8.87
CA ASN A 992 -28.00 7.93 -8.45
C ASN A 992 -28.99 7.71 -7.29
N ALA A 993 -30.29 7.85 -7.56
CA ALA A 993 -31.35 7.59 -6.58
C ALA A 993 -31.71 6.10 -6.49
N THR A 994 -30.74 5.23 -6.17
CA THR A 994 -30.96 3.79 -6.02
C THR A 994 -30.98 3.38 -4.55
N ASP A 995 -31.66 2.27 -4.25
CA ASP A 995 -31.69 1.61 -2.92
C ASP A 995 -30.30 1.14 -2.42
N GLU A 996 -29.26 1.27 -3.26
CA GLU A 996 -27.87 0.95 -2.92
C GLU A 996 -27.14 2.09 -2.19
N MET A 997 -27.75 3.27 -2.03
CA MET A 997 -27.14 4.37 -1.28
C MET A 997 -27.19 4.11 0.23
N THR A 998 -26.01 3.88 0.80
CA THR A 998 -25.81 3.69 2.24
C THR A 998 -25.59 5.01 2.95
N VAL A 999 -26.10 5.10 4.19
CA VAL A 999 -26.03 6.29 5.05
C VAL A 999 -24.59 6.79 5.24
N GLY A 1000 -23.63 5.88 5.32
CA GLY A 1000 -22.20 6.22 5.49
C GLY A 1000 -21.53 6.91 4.31
N LEU A 1001 -22.17 7.02 3.13
CA LEU A 1001 -21.65 7.86 2.03
C LEU A 1001 -22.12 9.32 2.15
N ILE A 1002 -23.22 9.52 2.89
CA ILE A 1002 -23.85 10.83 3.12
C ILE A 1002 -23.20 11.53 4.32
N LEU A 1003 -22.81 10.76 5.34
CA LEU A 1003 -22.01 11.17 6.50
C LEU A 1003 -20.54 11.37 6.11
#